data_AF-A0A2D6BSS0-F1
#
_entry.id   AF-A0A2D6BSS0-F1
#
_cell.length_a   1.000
_cell.length_b   1.000
_cell.length_c   1.000
_cell.angle_alpha   90.00
_cell.angle_beta   90.00
_cell.angle_gamma   90.00
#
_symmetry.space_group_name_H-M   'P 1'
#
loop_
_entity.id
_entity.type
_entity.pdbx_description
1 polymer ?
#
loop_
_entity_poly.entity_id
_entity_poly.type
_entity_poly.pdbx_seq_one_letter_code
_entity_poly.pdbx_strand_id
1 'polypeptide(L)'
;MGALLRMTKSGTTRSSMRVHSILILGLLFAACSATPELDYRGPVASWPEWAGDKGGLHYSPLTQIHAGNVEALELAWVHESGDFNPPSADQMPTALQVTPIVTNGTLYYCTPYMRVFALDPETGEERWSFDPELRARGVGGPYPLTCRGVAYWEAAEPLAGQACQKRILYGTKDSELWALDADTGKPCADFGDGGKVALREGIEPGLPPWEYYVTSPPLIMGDRAILGALVADQLRTDAPSGVVRAFDVRTGSQLWAWDPVPPGYRRGVPPGERFHRGTPNVWSLLSGDEERGLVFVPTGNPSPDSYAGERDGLDHYGSSTVALDAATGEVAWHFQTVHHDVWDYDVGTQPELFQIEGVGGGRPGVLQATKMGHIFLLDRETGEPLYPVEERPVPTDGVPGETLSPTQPFPTHPPPLHPTELTPENVGFSFLDRGSCLEVLERSRFDGIFTPPSLEGSIQYPHTAGGMNWGGVAIDPVDATLFTNQTHIAMIVELVPREEYEKIPPGTVAYPDELYPMKGTPYGVKRSGYLSSAGAPCNPAPYGSLQAVDLRTGKVKWKVTLGTTKHNAPWPLYLIPGLGDVGSPNFGGGVVTAGGLYFIGASMDRAFRAFDVESGEILWETELPYQANASPLSYRLRPDARQYVVVAAGGNAISTQGDAIMAFALPE
;
A
#
# COMPACT_ATOMS: atom_id res chain seq x y z
N MET A 1 -83.01 -33.06 -13.29
CA MET A 1 -83.81 -32.04 -14.02
C MET A 1 -83.47 -30.72 -13.36
N GLY A 2 -82.57 -29.91 -13.93
CA GLY A 2 -82.89 -28.99 -15.03
C GLY A 2 -83.67 -27.81 -14.46
N ALA A 3 -83.32 -26.55 -14.61
CA ALA A 3 -82.43 -25.94 -15.57
C ALA A 3 -82.14 -24.48 -15.13
N LEU A 4 -80.99 -24.00 -15.60
CA LEU A 4 -80.75 -22.71 -16.24
C LEU A 4 -81.39 -21.38 -15.76
N LEU A 5 -80.47 -20.45 -15.52
CA LEU A 5 -80.33 -19.09 -16.10
C LEU A 5 -81.40 -18.01 -15.85
N ARG A 6 -80.86 -16.86 -15.41
CA ARG A 6 -80.80 -15.55 -16.10
C ARG A 6 -81.35 -14.35 -15.33
N MET A 7 -80.38 -13.47 -15.02
CA MET A 7 -80.31 -12.04 -15.37
C MET A 7 -81.24 -11.02 -14.69
N THR A 8 -80.56 -10.10 -13.99
CA THR A 8 -80.76 -8.62 -13.97
C THR A 8 -82.04 -8.11 -13.27
N LYS A 9 -82.10 -6.97 -12.58
CA LYS A 9 -81.34 -5.71 -12.61
C LYS A 9 -81.76 -4.86 -11.39
N SER A 10 -80.90 -3.91 -11.03
CA SER A 10 -81.19 -2.58 -10.45
C SER A 10 -81.84 -2.40 -9.06
N GLY A 11 -81.29 -1.45 -8.29
CA GLY A 11 -82.12 -0.46 -7.61
C GLY A 11 -81.89 -0.23 -6.11
N THR A 12 -80.86 0.56 -5.79
CA THR A 12 -80.76 1.57 -4.71
C THR A 12 -81.92 1.75 -3.70
N THR A 13 -81.65 1.74 -2.38
CA THR A 13 -81.57 2.93 -1.48
C THR A 13 -81.65 2.63 0.03
N ARG A 14 -80.92 3.45 0.81
CA ARG A 14 -81.06 3.87 2.24
C ARG A 14 -80.68 2.86 3.34
N SER A 15 -79.59 3.13 4.08
CA SER A 15 -79.48 3.97 5.31
C SER A 15 -80.16 3.31 6.52
N SER A 16 -79.60 3.13 7.71
CA SER A 16 -78.31 3.43 8.36
C SER A 16 -78.42 2.80 9.76
N MET A 17 -77.40 2.12 10.29
CA MET A 17 -77.32 1.91 11.75
C MET A 17 -75.92 1.52 12.24
N ARG A 18 -75.41 2.42 13.10
CA ARG A 18 -74.58 2.20 14.30
C ARG A 18 -73.08 1.91 14.17
N VAL A 19 -72.37 3.02 14.37
CA VAL A 19 -71.05 3.22 14.99
C VAL A 19 -70.87 2.39 16.27
N HIS A 20 -69.77 1.65 16.36
CA HIS A 20 -68.74 1.65 17.42
C HIS A 20 -67.88 0.39 17.25
N SER A 21 -66.59 0.55 16.93
CA SER A 21 -65.47 -0.09 17.64
C SER A 21 -64.17 0.00 16.83
N ILE A 22 -63.08 0.24 17.57
CA ILE A 22 -61.66 0.09 17.25
C ILE A 22 -61.01 1.25 16.47
N LEU A 23 -60.63 2.27 17.22
CA LEU A 23 -59.65 3.30 16.87
C LEU A 23 -58.46 3.13 17.82
N ILE A 24 -57.67 2.06 17.64
CA ILE A 24 -56.35 1.85 18.27
C ILE A 24 -55.49 1.09 17.25
N LEU A 25 -55.04 1.78 16.19
CA LEU A 25 -53.90 1.34 15.38
C LEU A 25 -53.41 2.53 14.54
N GLY A 26 -52.65 3.44 15.15
CA GLY A 26 -52.20 4.63 14.43
C GLY A 26 -51.20 5.51 15.17
N LEU A 27 -50.30 4.91 15.97
CA LEU A 27 -49.34 5.68 16.78
C LEU A 27 -47.99 4.98 17.03
N LEU A 28 -47.54 4.07 16.15
CA LEU A 28 -46.26 3.34 16.34
C LEU A 28 -45.34 3.25 15.11
N PHE A 29 -45.50 4.11 14.10
CA PHE A 29 -44.54 4.22 12.98
C PHE A 29 -44.12 5.66 12.69
N ALA A 30 -43.83 6.40 13.75
CA ALA A 30 -43.04 7.63 13.67
C ALA A 30 -41.81 7.48 14.57
N ALA A 31 -41.04 6.40 14.37
CA ALA A 31 -39.63 6.45 14.69
C ALA A 31 -39.01 7.35 13.61
N CYS A 32 -39.01 8.65 13.86
CA CYS A 32 -38.14 9.55 13.14
C CYS A 32 -36.73 9.02 13.38
N SER A 33 -36.05 8.55 12.33
CA SER A 33 -34.60 8.45 12.33
C SER A 33 -34.09 9.86 12.56
N ALA A 34 -33.89 10.23 13.82
CA ALA A 34 -33.29 11.50 14.17
C ALA A 34 -31.84 11.41 13.71
N THR A 35 -31.50 12.09 12.63
CA THR A 35 -30.11 12.33 12.26
C THR A 35 -29.41 12.86 13.51
N PRO A 36 -28.35 12.20 14.01
CA PRO A 36 -27.64 12.69 15.19
C PRO A 36 -27.19 14.13 14.94
N GLU A 37 -27.50 15.03 15.87
CA GLU A 37 -26.99 16.41 15.79
C GLU A 37 -25.46 16.35 15.79
N LEU A 38 -24.83 17.00 14.81
CA LEU A 38 -23.40 16.90 14.60
C LEU A 38 -22.65 17.54 15.77
N ASP A 39 -21.86 16.74 16.50
CA ASP A 39 -21.08 17.23 17.62
C ASP A 39 -19.81 17.93 17.12
N TYR A 40 -19.80 19.26 17.16
CA TYR A 40 -18.65 20.08 16.81
C TYR A 40 -17.60 20.19 17.94
N ARG A 41 -17.74 19.46 19.05
CA ARG A 41 -16.65 19.36 20.05
C ARG A 41 -15.51 18.49 19.53
N GLY A 42 -14.42 18.44 20.30
CA GLY A 42 -13.23 17.64 19.96
C GLY A 42 -12.20 18.39 19.10
N PRO A 43 -11.17 17.67 18.65
CA PRO A 43 -10.03 18.29 18.00
C PRO A 43 -10.29 18.65 16.53
N VAL A 44 -9.40 19.51 16.03
CA VAL A 44 -9.21 19.88 14.63
C VAL A 44 -7.86 19.29 14.21
N ALA A 45 -7.81 18.64 13.06
CA ALA A 45 -6.60 18.00 12.58
C ALA A 45 -6.61 17.96 11.05
N SER A 46 -5.46 18.28 10.45
CA SER A 46 -5.22 18.15 9.02
C SER A 46 -4.60 16.78 8.71
N TRP A 47 -4.21 16.55 7.45
CA TRP A 47 -3.47 15.35 7.02
C TRP A 47 -2.22 15.74 6.21
N PRO A 48 -1.20 16.34 6.86
CA PRO A 48 -0.11 17.03 6.15
C PRO A 48 0.86 16.10 5.40
N GLU A 49 0.94 14.84 5.80
CA GLU A 49 1.88 13.85 5.26
C GLU A 49 1.10 12.63 4.75
N TRP A 50 1.72 11.80 3.90
CA TRP A 50 1.05 10.64 3.28
C TRP A 50 0.34 9.73 4.29
N ALA A 51 1.00 9.42 5.41
CA ALA A 51 0.47 8.61 6.52
C ALA A 51 0.03 9.46 7.73
N GLY A 52 -0.30 10.74 7.52
CA GLY A 52 -0.81 11.66 8.54
C GLY A 52 0.29 12.46 9.25
N ASP A 53 1.44 11.85 9.51
CA ASP A 53 2.62 12.52 10.06
C ASP A 53 3.93 11.96 9.49
N LYS A 54 5.07 12.60 9.79
CA LYS A 54 6.41 12.21 9.29
C LYS A 54 6.87 10.85 9.81
N GLY A 55 6.33 10.42 10.94
CA GLY A 55 6.57 9.12 11.54
C GLY A 55 5.68 8.01 10.98
N GLY A 56 4.61 8.35 10.27
CA GLY A 56 3.80 7.40 9.52
C GLY A 56 2.82 6.57 10.34
N LEU A 57 2.21 7.14 11.40
CA LEU A 57 1.33 6.36 12.29
C LEU A 57 0.00 5.92 11.65
N HIS A 58 -0.42 6.52 10.54
CA HIS A 58 -1.77 6.34 9.98
C HIS A 58 -2.87 6.55 11.06
N TYR A 59 -2.69 7.58 11.88
CA TYR A 59 -3.56 7.89 13.02
C TYR A 59 -4.15 9.30 12.88
N SER A 60 -5.45 9.42 13.11
CA SER A 60 -6.14 10.70 13.24
C SER A 60 -6.62 10.91 14.69
N PRO A 61 -6.33 12.05 15.33
CA PRO A 61 -6.84 12.33 16.68
C PRO A 61 -8.33 12.71 16.68
N LEU A 62 -8.99 12.73 15.52
CA LEU A 62 -10.37 13.19 15.37
C LEU A 62 -11.39 12.21 15.98
N THR A 63 -12.41 12.79 16.61
CA THR A 63 -13.43 12.04 17.37
C THR A 63 -14.87 12.38 16.97
N GLN A 64 -15.08 13.20 15.92
CA GLN A 64 -16.43 13.61 15.52
C GLN A 64 -17.19 12.45 14.87
N ILE A 65 -16.50 11.68 14.03
CA ILE A 65 -16.96 10.38 13.54
C ILE A 65 -16.45 9.32 14.52
N HIS A 66 -17.34 8.53 15.09
CA HIS A 66 -17.04 7.52 16.10
C HIS A 66 -17.98 6.32 16.01
N ALA A 67 -17.67 5.23 16.73
CA ALA A 67 -18.44 3.97 16.68
C ALA A 67 -19.97 4.15 16.82
N GLY A 68 -20.42 5.08 17.66
CA GLY A 68 -21.86 5.35 17.87
C GLY A 68 -22.59 6.17 16.80
N ASN A 69 -21.90 6.71 15.78
CA ASN A 69 -22.55 7.52 14.72
C ASN A 69 -22.07 7.21 13.29
N VAL A 70 -21.06 6.35 13.12
CA VAL A 70 -20.46 6.03 11.81
C VAL A 70 -21.46 5.46 10.80
N GLU A 71 -22.53 4.81 11.26
CA GLU A 71 -23.60 4.30 10.40
C GLU A 71 -24.31 5.39 9.57
N ALA A 72 -24.22 6.66 10.00
CA ALA A 72 -24.82 7.81 9.34
C ALA A 72 -23.92 8.46 8.27
N LEU A 73 -22.72 7.94 8.01
CA LEU A 73 -21.83 8.50 6.98
C LEU A 73 -22.48 8.45 5.59
N GLU A 74 -22.39 9.57 4.88
CA GLU A 74 -22.81 9.72 3.50
C GLU A 74 -21.67 10.22 2.61
N LEU A 75 -21.81 9.98 1.31
CA LEU A 75 -20.90 10.53 0.30
C LEU A 75 -21.08 12.05 0.24
N ALA A 76 -20.03 12.79 0.61
CA ALA A 76 -20.05 14.25 0.61
C ALA A 76 -19.67 14.83 -0.76
N TRP A 77 -18.62 14.31 -1.38
CA TRP A 77 -18.17 14.73 -2.72
C TRP A 77 -17.33 13.65 -3.41
N VAL A 78 -17.23 13.75 -4.73
CA VAL A 78 -16.37 12.92 -5.59
C VAL A 78 -15.64 13.81 -6.58
N HIS A 79 -14.36 13.53 -6.78
CA HIS A 79 -13.56 14.09 -7.87
C HIS A 79 -13.05 12.97 -8.77
N GLU A 80 -13.20 13.12 -10.08
CA GLU A 80 -12.70 12.19 -11.10
C GLU A 80 -11.70 12.93 -11.99
N SER A 81 -10.46 12.44 -12.04
CA SER A 81 -9.34 13.15 -12.69
C SER A 81 -9.34 13.10 -14.23
N GLY A 82 -10.06 12.14 -14.80
CA GLY A 82 -9.99 11.68 -16.19
C GLY A 82 -8.68 10.98 -16.57
N ASP A 83 -7.83 10.60 -15.62
CA ASP A 83 -6.40 10.34 -15.87
C ASP A 83 -5.94 8.92 -15.48
N PHE A 84 -6.49 7.92 -16.18
CA PHE A 84 -6.14 6.50 -16.02
C PHE A 84 -6.08 5.76 -17.37
N ASN A 85 -5.53 4.54 -17.37
CA ASN A 85 -5.54 3.65 -18.52
C ASN A 85 -6.24 2.33 -18.17
N PRO A 86 -7.26 1.91 -18.95
CA PRO A 86 -7.79 0.55 -18.85
C PRO A 86 -6.74 -0.48 -19.34
N PRO A 87 -6.92 -1.77 -19.01
CA PRO A 87 -6.04 -2.82 -19.52
C PRO A 87 -6.08 -2.89 -21.05
N SER A 88 -4.92 -2.97 -21.70
CA SER A 88 -4.80 -3.20 -23.14
C SER A 88 -3.72 -4.25 -23.42
N ALA A 89 -3.71 -4.83 -24.63
CA ALA A 89 -2.72 -5.84 -25.01
C ALA A 89 -1.28 -5.29 -25.02
N ASP A 90 -1.12 -3.98 -25.23
CA ASP A 90 0.18 -3.34 -25.51
C ASP A 90 0.71 -2.49 -24.34
N GLN A 91 -0.09 -2.28 -23.29
CA GLN A 91 0.28 -1.41 -22.17
C GLN A 91 -0.29 -1.93 -20.84
N MET A 92 0.56 -1.94 -19.81
CA MET A 92 0.09 -2.21 -18.46
C MET A 92 -0.95 -1.17 -18.02
N PRO A 93 -2.00 -1.59 -17.32
CA PRO A 93 -2.97 -0.68 -16.73
C PRO A 93 -2.31 0.21 -15.67
N THR A 94 -2.92 1.37 -15.41
CA THR A 94 -2.51 2.27 -14.34
C THR A 94 -2.83 1.70 -12.95
N ALA A 95 -2.32 2.28 -11.88
CA ALA A 95 -2.79 1.98 -10.52
C ALA A 95 -2.89 3.27 -9.71
N LEU A 96 -4.10 3.63 -9.28
CA LEU A 96 -4.31 4.76 -8.38
C LEU A 96 -3.94 4.34 -6.95
N GLN A 97 -2.71 4.65 -6.56
CA GLN A 97 -2.13 4.30 -5.25
C GLN A 97 -1.97 5.52 -4.34
N VAL A 98 -2.62 6.64 -4.69
CA VAL A 98 -2.42 7.92 -4.01
C VAL A 98 -3.16 7.96 -2.67
N THR A 99 -2.46 8.34 -1.61
CA THR A 99 -3.10 8.92 -0.42
C THR A 99 -2.92 10.43 -0.52
N PRO A 100 -3.99 11.21 -0.69
CA PRO A 100 -3.89 12.66 -0.72
C PRO A 100 -3.29 13.23 0.56
N ILE A 101 -2.81 14.47 0.50
CA ILE A 101 -2.49 15.25 1.70
C ILE A 101 -3.43 16.44 1.80
N VAL A 102 -3.76 16.82 3.02
CA VAL A 102 -4.53 18.03 3.32
C VAL A 102 -3.67 18.94 4.17
N THR A 103 -3.31 20.08 3.60
CA THR A 103 -2.48 21.12 4.21
C THR A 103 -2.74 22.43 3.48
N ASN A 104 -2.35 23.57 4.06
CA ASN A 104 -2.60 24.88 3.42
C ASN A 104 -4.09 25.08 3.02
N GLY A 105 -5.01 24.52 3.81
CA GLY A 105 -6.45 24.55 3.54
C GLY A 105 -6.87 23.95 2.18
N THR A 106 -6.07 23.03 1.63
CA THR A 106 -6.20 22.47 0.29
C THR A 106 -5.90 20.97 0.33
N LEU A 107 -6.59 20.18 -0.49
CA LEU A 107 -6.30 18.77 -0.68
C LEU A 107 -5.47 18.61 -1.95
N TYR A 108 -4.30 17.96 -1.84
CA TYR A 108 -3.41 17.72 -2.97
C TYR A 108 -3.26 16.23 -3.23
N TYR A 109 -3.34 15.82 -4.50
CA TYR A 109 -3.07 14.44 -4.89
C TYR A 109 -2.47 14.37 -6.30
N CYS A 110 -1.78 13.26 -6.58
CA CYS A 110 -1.27 12.94 -7.91
C CYS A 110 -2.01 11.75 -8.53
N THR A 111 -2.09 11.74 -9.86
CA THR A 111 -2.68 10.65 -10.65
C THR A 111 -1.61 9.64 -11.06
N PRO A 112 -1.99 8.48 -11.62
CA PRO A 112 -1.04 7.54 -12.22
C PRO A 112 -0.12 8.20 -13.26
N TYR A 113 -0.64 9.09 -14.12
CA TYR A 113 0.17 9.83 -15.08
C TYR A 113 0.87 11.06 -14.49
N MET A 114 0.97 11.15 -13.16
CA MET A 114 1.74 12.18 -12.46
C MET A 114 1.18 13.60 -12.65
N ARG A 115 -0.09 13.74 -13.05
CA ARG A 115 -0.80 15.03 -12.94
C ARG A 115 -1.07 15.32 -11.47
N VAL A 116 -0.95 16.57 -11.05
CA VAL A 116 -1.24 16.99 -9.68
C VAL A 116 -2.50 17.85 -9.67
N PHE A 117 -3.40 17.57 -8.73
CA PHE A 117 -4.62 18.33 -8.52
C PHE A 117 -4.60 18.95 -7.13
N ALA A 118 -5.12 20.17 -7.04
CA ALA A 118 -5.45 20.84 -5.80
C ALA A 118 -6.96 21.03 -5.74
N LEU A 119 -7.59 20.50 -4.70
CA LEU A 119 -9.03 20.56 -4.50
C LEU A 119 -9.37 21.38 -3.25
N ASP A 120 -10.55 21.99 -3.27
CA ASP A 120 -11.20 22.39 -2.04
C ASP A 120 -11.54 21.15 -1.20
N PRO A 121 -11.07 21.04 0.05
CA PRO A 121 -11.30 19.84 0.86
C PRO A 121 -12.77 19.62 1.24
N GLU A 122 -13.62 20.63 1.25
CA GLU A 122 -15.01 20.49 1.72
C GLU A 122 -15.99 20.23 0.57
N THR A 123 -15.64 20.64 -0.65
CA THR A 123 -16.51 20.50 -1.84
C THR A 123 -15.96 19.57 -2.92
N GLY A 124 -14.65 19.26 -2.91
CA GLY A 124 -13.99 18.53 -3.99
C GLY A 124 -13.78 19.34 -5.27
N GLU A 125 -14.11 20.64 -5.27
CA GLU A 125 -13.94 21.51 -6.44
C GLU A 125 -12.45 21.74 -6.75
N GLU A 126 -12.09 21.63 -8.03
CA GLU A 126 -10.73 21.91 -8.49
C GLU A 126 -10.37 23.39 -8.30
N ARG A 127 -9.27 23.64 -7.59
CA ARG A 127 -8.62 24.95 -7.50
C ARG A 127 -7.62 25.14 -8.64
N TRP A 128 -6.80 24.12 -8.88
CA TRP A 128 -5.87 24.06 -10.01
C TRP A 128 -5.48 22.61 -10.30
N SER A 129 -4.98 22.36 -11.51
CA SER A 129 -4.28 21.13 -11.87
C SER A 129 -3.02 21.42 -12.67
N PHE A 130 -2.05 20.52 -12.59
CA PHE A 130 -0.78 20.57 -13.30
C PHE A 130 -0.53 19.25 -14.03
N ASP A 131 -0.10 19.32 -15.29
CA ASP A 131 0.30 18.16 -16.08
C ASP A 131 1.81 18.27 -16.39
N PRO A 132 2.65 17.30 -15.98
CA PRO A 132 4.08 17.32 -16.28
C PRO A 132 4.40 16.97 -17.73
N GLU A 133 3.40 16.64 -18.56
CA GLU A 133 3.53 16.24 -19.96
C GLU A 133 4.53 15.09 -20.16
N LEU A 134 4.30 13.97 -19.45
CA LEU A 134 5.24 12.83 -19.42
C LEU A 134 5.70 12.39 -20.82
N ARG A 135 7.02 12.42 -21.05
CA ARG A 135 7.62 11.92 -22.30
C ARG A 135 7.41 10.42 -22.44
N ALA A 136 7.45 9.70 -21.32
CA ALA A 136 7.32 8.25 -21.27
C ALA A 136 5.86 7.76 -21.07
N ARG A 137 4.84 8.57 -21.40
CA ARG A 137 3.41 8.25 -21.17
C ARG A 137 2.98 6.92 -21.80
N GLY A 138 3.40 6.66 -23.04
CA GLY A 138 3.11 5.42 -23.78
C GLY A 138 4.27 4.41 -23.80
N VAL A 139 5.39 4.70 -23.11
CA VAL A 139 6.50 3.77 -23.03
C VAL A 139 6.15 2.73 -21.97
N GLY A 140 6.17 1.45 -22.34
CA GLY A 140 5.79 0.33 -21.48
C GLY A 140 6.74 0.10 -20.31
N GLY A 141 6.88 -1.16 -19.90
CA GLY A 141 7.63 -1.58 -18.73
C GLY A 141 6.84 -2.66 -17.97
N PRO A 142 7.50 -3.43 -17.07
CA PRO A 142 6.86 -4.54 -16.38
C PRO A 142 6.06 -4.12 -15.14
N TYR A 143 6.01 -2.83 -14.80
CA TYR A 143 5.29 -2.33 -13.63
C TYR A 143 4.15 -1.37 -14.01
N PRO A 144 3.03 -1.39 -13.26
CA PRO A 144 1.97 -0.41 -13.41
C PRO A 144 2.49 1.02 -13.23
N LEU A 145 1.95 1.93 -14.03
CA LEU A 145 2.20 3.35 -13.84
C LEU A 145 1.41 3.83 -12.61
N THR A 146 2.10 4.42 -11.64
CA THR A 146 1.53 4.79 -10.35
C THR A 146 2.20 6.00 -9.73
N CYS A 147 1.45 6.72 -8.89
CA CYS A 147 1.92 7.77 -8.00
C CYS A 147 1.29 7.55 -6.63
N ARG A 148 2.10 7.53 -5.55
CA ARG A 148 1.58 7.30 -4.18
C ARG A 148 1.24 8.56 -3.42
N GLY A 149 1.75 9.72 -3.83
CA GLY A 149 1.51 10.96 -3.10
C GLY A 149 2.36 12.11 -3.59
N VAL A 150 2.13 13.25 -2.96
CA VAL A 150 2.94 14.45 -3.07
C VAL A 150 3.38 14.88 -1.67
N ALA A 151 4.40 15.73 -1.58
CA ALA A 151 4.88 16.27 -0.31
C ALA A 151 4.69 17.78 -0.26
N TYR A 152 4.47 18.32 0.93
CA TYR A 152 4.32 19.76 1.14
C TYR A 152 5.51 20.33 1.90
N TRP A 153 5.96 21.50 1.46
CA TRP A 153 6.93 22.31 2.19
C TRP A 153 6.43 23.76 2.28
N GLU A 154 6.69 24.41 3.40
CA GLU A 154 6.43 25.83 3.60
C GLU A 154 7.63 26.50 4.25
N ALA A 155 8.00 27.67 3.74
CA ALA A 155 9.03 28.49 4.34
C ALA A 155 8.63 28.84 5.78
N ALA A 156 9.58 28.76 6.73
CA ALA A 156 9.33 29.11 8.13
C ALA A 156 8.79 30.54 8.29
N GLU A 157 9.20 31.47 7.42
CA GLU A 157 8.71 32.84 7.34
C GLU A 157 8.29 33.15 5.90
N PRO A 158 7.06 32.79 5.49
CA PRO A 158 6.64 32.94 4.10
C PRO A 158 6.43 34.41 3.75
N LEU A 159 7.05 34.86 2.65
CA LEU A 159 6.93 36.23 2.17
C LEU A 159 5.64 36.42 1.36
N ALA A 160 4.69 37.18 1.89
CA ALA A 160 3.40 37.43 1.26
C ALA A 160 3.56 37.99 -0.17
N GLY A 161 2.83 37.39 -1.12
CA GLY A 161 2.84 37.79 -2.54
C GLY A 161 4.05 37.30 -3.34
N GLN A 162 4.99 36.56 -2.73
CA GLN A 162 6.03 35.85 -3.46
C GLN A 162 5.59 34.43 -3.78
N ALA A 163 5.89 33.98 -5.00
CA ALA A 163 5.66 32.60 -5.39
C ALA A 163 6.61 31.65 -4.65
N CYS A 164 6.22 30.39 -4.55
CA CYS A 164 7.03 29.28 -4.09
C CYS A 164 7.56 29.42 -2.65
N GLN A 165 6.83 30.17 -1.82
CA GLN A 165 6.97 30.16 -0.37
C GLN A 165 6.32 28.92 0.25
N LYS A 166 5.39 28.30 -0.48
CA LYS A 166 4.77 27.01 -0.20
C LYS A 166 4.88 26.16 -1.45
N ARG A 167 5.30 24.91 -1.30
CA ARG A 167 5.64 24.05 -2.43
C ARG A 167 5.00 22.69 -2.29
N ILE A 168 4.54 22.16 -3.42
CA ILE A 168 4.22 20.75 -3.60
C ILE A 168 5.38 20.11 -4.36
N LEU A 169 5.98 19.06 -3.78
CA LEU A 169 7.10 18.33 -4.37
C LEU A 169 6.70 16.87 -4.64
N TYR A 170 7.09 16.37 -5.80
CA TYR A 170 6.81 14.98 -6.18
C TYR A 170 7.72 14.53 -7.33
N GLY A 171 7.90 13.22 -7.46
CA GLY A 171 8.70 12.63 -8.54
C GLY A 171 7.83 12.10 -9.69
N THR A 172 8.43 11.92 -10.86
CA THR A 172 7.74 11.44 -12.06
C THR A 172 8.39 10.21 -12.70
N LYS A 173 7.65 9.56 -13.61
CA LYS A 173 8.15 8.45 -14.46
C LYS A 173 9.33 8.86 -15.36
N ASP A 174 9.45 10.14 -15.67
CA ASP A 174 10.55 10.69 -16.45
C ASP A 174 11.84 10.84 -15.62
N SER A 175 11.84 10.36 -14.37
CA SER A 175 12.92 10.52 -13.39
C SER A 175 13.21 11.99 -13.12
N GLU A 176 12.16 12.78 -12.89
CA GLU A 176 12.28 14.20 -12.54
C GLU A 176 11.66 14.42 -11.16
N LEU A 177 12.29 15.26 -10.35
CA LEU A 177 11.68 15.84 -9.14
C LEU A 177 11.15 17.22 -9.50
N TRP A 178 9.86 17.45 -9.27
CA TRP A 178 9.18 18.72 -9.54
C TRP A 178 8.91 19.48 -8.26
N ALA A 179 8.91 20.81 -8.35
CA ALA A 179 8.42 21.71 -7.32
C ALA A 179 7.38 22.68 -7.92
N LEU A 180 6.17 22.66 -7.37
CA LEU A 180 5.05 23.51 -7.78
C LEU A 180 4.71 24.47 -6.65
N ASP A 181 4.35 25.70 -6.98
CA ASP A 181 3.76 26.63 -6.02
C ASP A 181 2.42 26.06 -5.51
N ALA A 182 2.28 25.88 -4.21
CA ALA A 182 1.14 25.17 -3.63
C ALA A 182 -0.21 25.91 -3.82
N ASP A 183 -0.17 27.23 -3.98
CA ASP A 183 -1.36 28.07 -4.12
C ASP A 183 -1.83 28.15 -5.59
N THR A 184 -0.90 28.07 -6.55
CA THR A 184 -1.19 28.32 -7.98
C THR A 184 -0.95 27.14 -8.92
N GLY A 185 -0.24 26.09 -8.48
CA GLY A 185 0.13 24.93 -9.29
C GLY A 185 1.22 25.22 -10.34
N LYS A 186 1.77 26.43 -10.38
CA LYS A 186 2.81 26.80 -11.34
C LYS A 186 4.17 26.23 -10.91
N PRO A 187 4.99 25.73 -11.85
CA PRO A 187 6.35 25.33 -11.55
C PRO A 187 7.16 26.45 -10.91
N CYS A 188 7.92 26.11 -9.87
CA CYS A 188 8.79 27.03 -9.17
C CYS A 188 10.04 27.33 -9.99
N ALA A 189 10.07 28.45 -10.70
CA ALA A 189 11.15 28.79 -11.63
C ALA A 189 12.54 28.87 -10.97
N ASP A 190 12.62 28.99 -9.64
CA ASP A 190 13.85 29.01 -8.85
C ASP A 190 14.33 27.60 -8.42
N PHE A 191 13.58 26.55 -8.76
CA PHE A 191 13.92 25.17 -8.47
C PHE A 191 14.47 24.45 -9.70
N GLY A 192 15.74 24.04 -9.64
CA GLY A 192 16.42 23.32 -10.70
C GLY A 192 16.36 24.05 -12.05
N ASP A 193 15.97 23.32 -13.09
CA ASP A 193 15.71 23.85 -14.43
C ASP A 193 14.21 24.07 -14.64
N GLY A 194 13.74 25.30 -14.39
CA GLY A 194 12.36 25.71 -14.68
C GLY A 194 11.29 25.02 -13.83
N GLY A 195 11.61 24.62 -12.60
CA GLY A 195 10.70 23.94 -11.67
C GLY A 195 10.94 22.45 -11.51
N LYS A 196 12.02 21.91 -12.10
CA LYS A 196 12.35 20.49 -11.99
C LYS A 196 13.84 20.18 -11.94
N VAL A 197 14.16 19.02 -11.38
CA VAL A 197 15.51 18.46 -11.30
C VAL A 197 15.53 17.08 -11.96
N ALA A 198 16.53 16.82 -12.81
CA ALA A 198 16.72 15.51 -13.39
C ALA A 198 17.38 14.55 -12.39
N LEU A 199 16.78 13.38 -12.17
CA LEU A 199 17.24 12.39 -11.19
C LEU A 199 18.14 11.30 -11.80
N ARG A 200 18.39 11.34 -13.12
CA ARG A 200 19.28 10.38 -13.80
C ARG A 200 20.75 10.78 -13.79
N GLU A 201 21.11 11.92 -13.21
CA GLU A 201 22.52 12.27 -13.03
C GLU A 201 23.20 11.21 -12.15
N GLY A 202 24.32 10.63 -12.60
CA GLY A 202 24.98 9.52 -11.91
C GLY A 202 24.39 8.13 -12.21
N ILE A 203 23.26 8.05 -12.92
CA ILE A 203 22.69 6.80 -13.47
C ILE A 203 23.17 6.59 -14.91
N GLU A 204 23.18 5.35 -15.38
CA GLU A 204 23.61 5.00 -16.73
C GLU A 204 22.76 5.68 -17.82
N PRO A 205 23.40 6.23 -18.86
CA PRO A 205 22.68 6.80 -20.00
C PRO A 205 22.07 5.69 -20.87
N GLY A 206 21.03 6.04 -21.64
CA GLY A 206 20.42 5.14 -22.62
C GLY A 206 19.51 4.06 -22.02
N LEU A 207 19.31 4.06 -20.71
CA LEU A 207 18.33 3.21 -20.06
C LEU A 207 16.91 3.67 -20.35
N PRO A 208 15.96 2.75 -20.53
CA PRO A 208 14.56 3.11 -20.64
C PRO A 208 14.08 3.93 -19.43
N PRO A 209 13.16 4.92 -19.62
CA PRO A 209 12.64 5.73 -18.53
C PRO A 209 12.05 4.89 -17.39
N TRP A 210 11.35 3.81 -17.73
CA TRP A 210 10.68 2.92 -16.77
C TRP A 210 11.63 2.00 -15.97
N GLU A 211 12.93 1.95 -16.26
CA GLU A 211 13.87 1.15 -15.45
C GLU A 211 14.31 1.85 -14.15
N TYR A 212 14.13 3.18 -14.06
CA TYR A 212 14.48 3.97 -12.88
C TYR A 212 13.53 5.17 -12.80
N TYR A 213 12.63 5.21 -11.82
CA TYR A 213 11.71 6.34 -11.65
C TYR A 213 11.11 6.41 -10.25
N VAL A 214 10.56 7.58 -9.90
CA VAL A 214 10.00 7.80 -8.57
C VAL A 214 8.52 7.42 -8.55
N THR A 215 8.13 6.63 -7.56
CA THR A 215 6.72 6.20 -7.34
C THR A 215 6.14 6.75 -6.05
N SER A 216 6.98 7.04 -5.05
CA SER A 216 6.59 7.55 -3.73
C SER A 216 6.98 9.02 -3.55
N PRO A 217 6.23 9.82 -2.75
CA PRO A 217 6.58 11.21 -2.50
C PRO A 217 7.93 11.34 -1.77
N PRO A 218 8.66 12.45 -1.95
CA PRO A 218 9.82 12.73 -1.12
C PRO A 218 9.40 12.99 0.33
N LEU A 219 10.25 12.59 1.28
CA LEU A 219 10.13 13.04 2.67
C LEU A 219 10.76 14.42 2.81
N ILE A 220 10.02 15.36 3.39
CA ILE A 220 10.54 16.69 3.71
C ILE A 220 11.12 16.69 5.13
N MET A 221 12.41 17.02 5.27
CA MET A 221 13.11 17.16 6.55
C MET A 221 13.72 18.56 6.64
N GLY A 222 13.04 19.48 7.33
CA GLY A 222 13.33 20.91 7.24
C GLY A 222 13.28 21.40 5.78
N ASP A 223 14.40 21.89 5.26
CA ASP A 223 14.51 22.39 3.87
C ASP A 223 15.06 21.35 2.87
N ARG A 224 14.94 20.05 3.19
CA ARG A 224 15.45 18.95 2.37
C ARG A 224 14.32 18.07 1.87
N ALA A 225 14.28 17.80 0.57
CA ALA A 225 13.46 16.74 -0.03
C ALA A 225 14.32 15.49 -0.23
N ILE A 226 13.96 14.41 0.46
CA ILE A 226 14.70 13.14 0.47
C ILE A 226 13.87 12.08 -0.22
N LEU A 227 14.44 11.39 -1.21
CA LEU A 227 13.72 10.39 -2.00
C LEU A 227 14.62 9.30 -2.54
N GLY A 228 14.03 8.11 -2.66
CA GLY A 228 14.53 7.00 -3.46
C GLY A 228 13.82 6.91 -4.82
N ALA A 229 14.00 5.78 -5.49
CA ALA A 229 13.34 5.45 -6.73
C ALA A 229 13.05 3.95 -6.82
N LEU A 230 12.03 3.60 -7.61
CA LEU A 230 11.84 2.26 -8.13
C LEU A 230 12.90 1.97 -9.18
N VAL A 231 13.45 0.76 -9.11
CA VAL A 231 14.37 0.18 -10.09
C VAL A 231 13.75 -1.11 -10.64
N ALA A 232 13.89 -1.37 -11.94
CA ALA A 232 13.50 -2.64 -12.53
C ALA A 232 14.56 -3.73 -12.26
N ASP A 233 14.63 -4.14 -11.01
CA ASP A 233 15.59 -5.06 -10.39
C ASP A 233 15.47 -6.51 -10.85
N GLN A 234 14.30 -6.97 -11.31
CA GLN A 234 14.16 -8.34 -11.84
C GLN A 234 14.87 -8.60 -13.19
N LEU A 235 15.32 -7.55 -13.88
CA LEU A 235 15.68 -7.67 -15.29
C LEU A 235 17.11 -8.12 -15.54
N ARG A 236 18.07 -7.72 -14.71
CA ARG A 236 19.50 -7.92 -14.98
C ARG A 236 20.38 -7.56 -13.79
N THR A 237 21.47 -8.31 -13.61
CA THR A 237 22.52 -8.07 -12.61
C THR A 237 23.08 -6.63 -12.58
N ASP A 238 23.06 -5.93 -13.72
CA ASP A 238 23.57 -4.56 -13.85
C ASP A 238 22.48 -3.49 -13.92
N ALA A 239 21.37 -3.71 -13.19
CA ALA A 239 20.29 -2.72 -13.03
C ALA A 239 20.81 -1.38 -12.47
N PRO A 240 20.07 -0.26 -12.68
CA PRO A 240 20.39 1.02 -12.05
C PRO A 240 20.68 0.92 -10.55
N SER A 241 21.50 1.85 -10.04
CA SER A 241 21.61 2.05 -8.60
C SER A 241 20.27 2.45 -7.99
N GLY A 242 19.97 1.89 -6.83
CA GLY A 242 18.88 2.29 -5.96
C GLY A 242 19.17 3.48 -5.04
N VAL A 243 20.09 4.37 -5.44
CA VAL A 243 20.53 5.56 -4.70
C VAL A 243 19.38 6.36 -4.06
N VAL A 244 19.58 6.76 -2.80
CA VAL A 244 18.73 7.72 -2.08
C VAL A 244 19.40 9.08 -2.09
N ARG A 245 18.64 10.14 -2.35
CA ARG A 245 19.20 11.49 -2.57
C ARG A 245 18.42 12.52 -1.77
N ALA A 246 19.12 13.58 -1.39
CA ALA A 246 18.50 14.77 -0.81
C ALA A 246 18.74 16.00 -1.68
N PHE A 247 17.71 16.82 -1.83
CA PHE A 247 17.75 18.08 -2.57
C PHE A 247 17.27 19.22 -1.68
N ASP A 248 17.86 20.40 -1.85
CA ASP A 248 17.35 21.62 -1.27
C ASP A 248 15.99 21.96 -1.89
N VAL A 249 14.94 22.08 -1.07
CA VAL A 249 13.55 22.27 -1.53
C VAL A 249 13.33 23.60 -2.27
N ARG A 250 14.22 24.58 -2.07
CA ARG A 250 14.11 25.90 -2.70
C ARG A 250 14.78 25.94 -4.07
N THR A 251 15.99 25.41 -4.13
CA THR A 251 16.87 25.54 -5.31
C THR A 251 16.92 24.29 -6.18
N GLY A 252 16.54 23.13 -5.65
CA GLY A 252 16.72 21.84 -6.33
C GLY A 252 18.16 21.36 -6.38
N SER A 253 19.08 22.01 -5.66
CA SER A 253 20.48 21.58 -5.59
C SER A 253 20.59 20.28 -4.79
N GLN A 254 21.32 19.29 -5.31
CA GLN A 254 21.59 18.06 -4.56
C GLN A 254 22.49 18.38 -3.35
N LEU A 255 22.04 17.97 -2.16
CA LEU A 255 22.75 18.14 -0.90
C LEU A 255 23.64 16.95 -0.58
N TRP A 256 23.11 15.73 -0.76
CA TRP A 256 23.83 14.48 -0.58
C TRP A 256 23.19 13.35 -1.39
N ALA A 257 23.93 12.26 -1.56
CA ALA A 257 23.45 11.01 -2.15
C ALA A 257 24.07 9.82 -1.41
N TRP A 258 23.24 8.85 -1.03
CA TRP A 258 23.64 7.59 -0.42
C TRP A 258 23.39 6.45 -1.40
N ASP A 259 24.49 5.82 -1.82
CA ASP A 259 24.47 4.60 -2.64
C ASP A 259 24.52 3.38 -1.70
N PRO A 260 23.55 2.44 -1.72
CA PRO A 260 23.46 1.31 -0.80
C PRO A 260 24.51 0.21 -1.05
N VAL A 261 25.78 0.58 -1.09
CA VAL A 261 26.92 -0.33 -1.26
C VAL A 261 27.53 -0.72 0.10
N PRO A 262 27.98 -1.98 0.27
CA PRO A 262 28.58 -2.43 1.53
C PRO A 262 29.85 -1.63 1.92
N PRO A 263 30.24 -1.64 3.21
CA PRO A 263 31.52 -1.11 3.65
C PRO A 263 32.69 -1.64 2.80
N GLY A 264 33.61 -0.75 2.40
CA GLY A 264 34.75 -1.08 1.55
C GLY A 264 34.50 -0.82 0.06
N TYR A 265 33.25 -0.67 -0.37
CA TYR A 265 32.92 -0.18 -1.70
C TYR A 265 33.08 1.34 -1.77
N ARG A 266 33.26 1.86 -2.98
CA ARG A 266 33.34 3.30 -3.19
C ARG A 266 31.99 3.95 -2.85
N ARG A 267 31.94 4.70 -1.74
CA ARG A 267 30.79 5.50 -1.34
C ARG A 267 30.82 6.87 -2.03
N GLY A 268 29.63 7.35 -2.42
CA GLY A 268 29.47 8.63 -3.09
C GLY A 268 30.01 8.63 -4.52
N VAL A 269 29.50 9.57 -5.31
CA VAL A 269 29.83 9.68 -6.74
C VAL A 269 30.27 11.11 -7.01
N PRO A 270 31.56 11.35 -7.30
CA PRO A 270 32.01 12.65 -7.76
C PRO A 270 31.23 13.08 -9.01
N PRO A 271 31.04 14.40 -9.24
CA PRO A 271 30.39 14.88 -10.46
C PRO A 271 31.00 14.24 -11.72
N GLY A 272 30.15 13.64 -12.56
CA GLY A 272 30.56 12.95 -13.79
C GLY A 272 30.82 11.45 -13.65
N GLU A 273 30.93 10.91 -12.43
CA GLU A 273 31.04 9.48 -12.18
C GLU A 273 29.65 8.81 -12.09
N ARG A 274 29.61 7.50 -11.81
CA ARG A 274 28.36 6.71 -11.71
C ARG A 274 28.24 5.98 -10.38
N PHE A 275 27.00 5.83 -9.93
CA PHE A 275 26.64 4.98 -8.79
C PHE A 275 26.87 3.51 -9.13
N HIS A 276 26.94 2.66 -8.11
CA HIS A 276 27.11 1.24 -8.29
C HIS A 276 25.82 0.61 -8.81
N ARG A 277 25.95 -0.27 -9.80
CA ARG A 277 24.80 -0.98 -10.39
C ARG A 277 24.34 -2.12 -9.50
N GLY A 278 23.06 -2.46 -9.58
CA GLY A 278 22.46 -3.60 -8.89
C GLY A 278 22.27 -3.43 -7.38
N THR A 279 22.49 -2.23 -6.82
CA THR A 279 22.26 -1.98 -5.39
C THR A 279 20.77 -2.01 -5.05
N PRO A 280 20.40 -2.34 -3.80
CA PRO A 280 19.04 -2.23 -3.30
C PRO A 280 18.38 -0.90 -3.64
N ASN A 281 17.12 -0.93 -4.06
CA ASN A 281 16.34 0.27 -4.34
C ASN A 281 15.44 0.66 -3.16
N VAL A 282 14.86 1.86 -3.26
CA VAL A 282 13.98 2.43 -2.23
C VAL A 282 12.77 2.98 -2.95
N TRP A 283 11.87 2.07 -3.30
CA TRP A 283 10.65 2.38 -4.04
C TRP A 283 9.49 2.79 -3.12
N SER A 284 9.54 2.41 -1.83
CA SER A 284 8.49 2.69 -0.85
C SER A 284 8.67 4.06 -0.18
N LEU A 285 7.82 4.34 0.82
CA LEU A 285 7.78 5.59 1.58
C LEU A 285 8.83 5.62 2.70
N LEU A 286 9.37 6.81 2.95
CA LEU A 286 10.32 7.08 4.04
C LEU A 286 9.59 7.60 5.27
N SER A 287 10.20 7.51 6.45
CA SER A 287 9.78 8.24 7.64
C SER A 287 10.93 9.04 8.25
N GLY A 288 10.60 10.05 9.05
CA GLY A 288 11.57 11.01 9.58
C GLY A 288 11.31 11.37 11.04
N ASP A 289 12.40 11.44 11.81
CA ASP A 289 12.42 11.97 13.17
C ASP A 289 13.22 13.28 13.17
N GLU A 290 12.51 14.41 13.11
CA GLU A 290 13.14 15.74 13.04
C GLU A 290 13.90 16.11 14.33
N GLU A 291 13.47 15.59 15.48
CA GLU A 291 14.13 15.82 16.77
C GLU A 291 15.53 15.19 16.77
N ARG A 292 15.64 13.98 16.23
CA ARG A 292 16.92 13.23 16.15
C ARG A 292 17.71 13.51 14.88
N GLY A 293 17.11 14.16 13.89
CA GLY A 293 17.72 14.35 12.58
C GLY A 293 17.91 13.03 11.82
N LEU A 294 17.04 12.05 12.02
CA LEU A 294 17.12 10.72 11.40
C LEU A 294 16.04 10.52 10.35
N VAL A 295 16.39 9.79 9.29
CA VAL A 295 15.49 9.33 8.24
C VAL A 295 15.57 7.82 8.17
N PHE A 296 14.42 7.15 8.18
CA PHE A 296 14.32 5.70 8.10
C PHE A 296 13.92 5.30 6.68
N VAL A 297 14.74 4.43 6.11
CA VAL A 297 14.72 4.06 4.71
C VAL A 297 14.47 2.55 4.61
N PRO A 298 13.29 2.13 4.12
CA PRO A 298 13.03 0.74 3.83
C PRO A 298 13.61 0.39 2.45
N THR A 299 14.46 -0.63 2.41
CA THR A 299 15.19 -1.04 1.19
C THR A 299 14.59 -2.31 0.60
N GLY A 300 14.60 -2.36 -0.73
CA GLY A 300 14.33 -3.57 -1.48
C GLY A 300 15.50 -4.54 -1.50
N ASN A 301 15.42 -5.58 -2.31
CA ASN A 301 16.56 -6.47 -2.53
C ASN A 301 17.52 -5.91 -3.61
N PRO A 302 18.79 -6.33 -3.62
CA PRO A 302 19.68 -6.07 -4.76
C PRO A 302 19.27 -6.90 -5.97
N SER A 303 19.66 -6.44 -7.16
CA SER A 303 19.25 -7.06 -8.41
C SER A 303 20.14 -8.27 -8.80
N PRO A 304 19.57 -9.35 -9.37
CA PRO A 304 18.16 -9.64 -9.58
C PRO A 304 17.54 -10.46 -8.44
N ASP A 305 16.23 -10.36 -8.25
CA ASP A 305 15.62 -10.67 -6.96
C ASP A 305 15.52 -12.17 -6.63
N SER A 306 15.51 -13.04 -7.64
CA SER A 306 15.29 -14.49 -7.46
C SER A 306 16.58 -15.33 -7.54
N TYR A 307 17.74 -14.69 -7.70
CA TYR A 307 19.06 -15.33 -7.72
C TYR A 307 20.13 -14.30 -7.37
N ALA A 308 20.94 -14.61 -6.37
CA ALA A 308 21.89 -13.69 -5.74
C ALA A 308 23.37 -14.06 -6.00
N GLY A 309 23.65 -15.15 -6.71
CA GLY A 309 25.02 -15.63 -6.96
C GLY A 309 25.96 -14.65 -7.68
N GLU A 310 25.43 -13.61 -8.36
CA GLU A 310 26.24 -12.56 -9.01
C GLU A 310 26.24 -11.21 -8.26
N ARG A 311 25.67 -11.14 -7.04
CA ARG A 311 25.51 -9.87 -6.30
C ARG A 311 26.76 -9.41 -5.58
N ASP A 312 27.78 -10.26 -5.41
CA ASP A 312 29.07 -9.92 -4.80
C ASP A 312 28.96 -9.15 -3.46
N GLY A 313 27.99 -9.49 -2.61
CA GLY A 313 27.81 -8.88 -1.29
C GLY A 313 27.04 -7.55 -1.27
N LEU A 314 26.45 -7.14 -2.40
CA LEU A 314 25.52 -6.00 -2.44
C LEU A 314 24.28 -6.19 -1.55
N ASP A 315 24.03 -7.40 -1.07
CA ASP A 315 22.99 -7.76 -0.10
C ASP A 315 23.12 -7.08 1.27
N HIS A 316 24.24 -6.42 1.59
CA HIS A 316 24.47 -5.84 2.92
C HIS A 316 23.39 -4.87 3.39
N TYR A 317 22.84 -4.06 2.48
CA TYR A 317 21.70 -3.18 2.77
C TYR A 317 20.41 -3.66 2.08
N GLY A 318 20.36 -4.90 1.61
CA GLY A 318 19.17 -5.47 1.00
C GLY A 318 18.13 -5.86 2.04
N SER A 319 16.85 -5.70 1.71
CA SER A 319 15.70 -6.12 2.54
C SER A 319 15.85 -5.66 4.00
N SER A 320 16.23 -4.39 4.17
CA SER A 320 16.65 -3.78 5.43
C SER A 320 15.87 -2.51 5.77
N THR A 321 15.77 -2.21 7.06
CA THR A 321 15.50 -0.85 7.56
C THR A 321 16.84 -0.16 7.79
N VAL A 322 17.06 0.98 7.17
CA VAL A 322 18.31 1.75 7.29
C VAL A 322 18.00 3.12 7.87
N ALA A 323 18.71 3.52 8.93
CA ALA A 323 18.64 4.89 9.44
C ALA A 323 19.80 5.72 8.86
N LEU A 324 19.45 6.85 8.25
CA LEU A 324 20.39 7.83 7.72
C LEU A 324 20.32 9.11 8.56
N ASP A 325 21.47 9.77 8.74
CA ASP A 325 21.49 11.17 9.16
C ASP A 325 20.88 12.05 8.06
N ALA A 326 19.83 12.81 8.40
CA ALA A 326 19.06 13.58 7.43
C ALA A 326 19.88 14.71 6.76
N ALA A 327 20.91 15.21 7.44
CA ALA A 327 21.71 16.33 6.97
C ALA A 327 22.82 15.91 6.00
N THR A 328 23.36 14.70 6.16
CA THR A 328 24.57 14.22 5.48
C THR A 328 24.35 12.98 4.62
N GLY A 329 23.30 12.18 4.88
CA GLY A 329 23.08 10.89 4.25
C GLY A 329 23.99 9.77 4.76
N GLU A 330 24.73 10.00 5.86
CA GLU A 330 25.54 8.96 6.49
C GLU A 330 24.67 7.91 7.18
N VAL A 331 25.03 6.64 7.03
CA VAL A 331 24.32 5.53 7.68
C VAL A 331 24.63 5.57 9.19
N ALA A 332 23.59 5.76 10.00
CA ALA A 332 23.66 5.64 11.45
C ALA A 332 23.65 4.16 11.88
N TRP A 333 22.70 3.39 11.34
CA TRP A 333 22.58 1.95 11.55
C TRP A 333 21.73 1.31 10.44
N HIS A 334 21.78 -0.02 10.33
CA HIS A 334 20.82 -0.79 9.53
C HIS A 334 20.44 -2.09 10.25
N PHE A 335 19.24 -2.58 9.98
CA PHE A 335 18.75 -3.88 10.43
C PHE A 335 18.21 -4.64 9.22
N GLN A 336 18.78 -5.82 8.94
CA GLN A 336 18.37 -6.66 7.82
C GLN A 336 17.25 -7.60 8.24
N THR A 337 16.13 -7.55 7.52
CA THR A 337 14.95 -8.39 7.79
C THR A 337 15.01 -9.74 7.07
N VAL A 338 15.79 -9.82 6.00
CA VAL A 338 16.08 -11.07 5.26
C VAL A 338 17.55 -11.06 4.86
N HIS A 339 18.31 -12.06 5.33
CA HIS A 339 19.68 -12.28 4.91
C HIS A 339 19.72 -12.92 3.52
N HIS A 340 20.46 -12.30 2.60
CA HIS A 340 20.69 -12.84 1.24
C HIS A 340 19.38 -13.20 0.52
N ASP A 341 18.53 -12.19 0.32
CA ASP A 341 17.16 -12.35 -0.15
C ASP A 341 17.07 -12.82 -1.61
N VAL A 342 16.53 -14.02 -1.82
CA VAL A 342 16.23 -14.60 -3.15
C VAL A 342 14.72 -14.78 -3.38
N TRP A 343 13.90 -14.13 -2.57
CA TRP A 343 12.44 -14.29 -2.52
C TRP A 343 11.68 -13.02 -2.90
N ASP A 344 12.37 -11.90 -3.18
CA ASP A 344 11.70 -10.61 -3.42
C ASP A 344 10.83 -10.24 -2.18
N TYR A 345 11.45 -10.39 -1.01
CA TYR A 345 10.91 -9.96 0.28
C TYR A 345 11.42 -8.56 0.64
N ASP A 346 11.33 -7.61 -0.31
CA ASP A 346 11.56 -6.19 -0.06
C ASP A 346 10.87 -5.74 1.22
N VAL A 347 11.49 -4.78 1.89
CA VAL A 347 10.83 -4.01 2.94
C VAL A 347 9.93 -2.99 2.25
N GLY A 348 8.70 -3.40 1.96
CA GLY A 348 7.75 -2.62 1.16
C GLY A 348 6.96 -1.56 1.95
N THR A 349 6.98 -1.56 3.28
CA THR A 349 6.16 -0.66 4.13
C THR A 349 6.93 0.59 4.55
N GLN A 350 6.22 1.70 4.80
CA GLN A 350 6.82 2.86 5.48
C GLN A 350 7.26 2.43 6.89
N PRO A 351 8.46 2.79 7.38
CA PRO A 351 8.81 2.49 8.78
C PRO A 351 8.01 3.39 9.73
N GLU A 352 7.27 2.83 10.69
CA GLU A 352 6.39 3.60 11.58
C GLU A 352 7.07 4.00 12.90
N LEU A 353 7.07 5.29 13.23
CA LEU A 353 7.76 5.84 14.39
C LEU A 353 6.80 5.96 15.59
N PHE A 354 7.03 5.20 16.64
CA PHE A 354 6.24 5.25 17.89
C PHE A 354 7.10 5.51 19.13
N GLN A 355 6.51 6.08 20.17
CA GLN A 355 7.11 6.13 21.52
C GLN A 355 5.98 6.04 22.54
N ILE A 356 5.71 4.82 23.00
CA ILE A 356 4.49 4.50 23.76
C ILE A 356 4.86 3.84 25.08
N GLU A 357 4.26 4.30 26.19
CA GLU A 357 4.49 3.73 27.51
C GLU A 357 4.12 2.23 27.54
N GLY A 358 5.03 1.42 28.08
CA GLY A 358 4.88 -0.03 28.18
C GLY A 358 5.32 -0.81 26.93
N VAL A 359 5.61 -0.14 25.81
CA VAL A 359 6.20 -0.78 24.61
C VAL A 359 7.71 -0.55 24.60
N GLY A 360 8.51 -1.60 24.52
CA GLY A 360 9.98 -1.50 24.50
C GLY A 360 10.60 -0.77 25.71
N GLY A 361 9.86 -0.68 26.83
CA GLY A 361 10.23 0.12 28.00
C GLY A 361 9.99 1.64 27.87
N GLY A 362 9.18 2.08 26.90
CA GLY A 362 8.92 3.50 26.61
C GLY A 362 9.99 4.19 25.75
N ARG A 363 10.91 3.40 25.19
CA ARG A 363 11.97 3.90 24.29
C ARG A 363 11.38 4.38 22.95
N PRO A 364 12.03 5.35 22.27
CA PRO A 364 11.66 5.73 20.92
C PRO A 364 11.90 4.54 19.98
N GLY A 365 10.83 4.02 19.39
CA GLY A 365 10.87 2.85 18.52
C GLY A 365 10.51 3.16 17.07
N VAL A 366 11.07 2.37 16.16
CA VAL A 366 10.62 2.25 14.76
C VAL A 366 10.11 0.83 14.54
N LEU A 367 8.89 0.74 14.03
CA LEU A 367 8.25 -0.51 13.63
C LEU A 367 8.51 -0.70 12.13
N GLN A 368 8.94 -1.90 11.74
CA GLN A 368 9.05 -2.29 10.35
C GLN A 368 8.19 -3.53 10.08
N ALA A 369 7.10 -3.35 9.34
CA ALA A 369 6.31 -4.43 8.79
C ALA A 369 6.92 -4.94 7.47
N THR A 370 6.81 -6.24 7.19
CA THR A 370 7.47 -6.86 6.02
C THR A 370 6.51 -7.67 5.17
N LYS A 371 6.90 -7.96 3.92
CA LYS A 371 6.16 -8.87 3.03
C LYS A 371 5.95 -10.26 3.65
N MET A 372 6.81 -10.68 4.57
CA MET A 372 6.69 -11.95 5.30
C MET A 372 5.55 -11.97 6.33
N GLY A 373 4.98 -10.81 6.67
CA GLY A 373 4.11 -10.65 7.84
C GLY A 373 4.87 -10.74 9.17
N HIS A 374 6.19 -10.58 9.12
CA HIS A 374 7.02 -10.27 10.29
C HIS A 374 6.95 -8.78 10.60
N ILE A 375 7.00 -8.47 11.89
CA ILE A 375 7.08 -7.10 12.39
C ILE A 375 8.27 -7.00 13.32
N PHE A 376 9.20 -6.11 12.99
CA PHE A 376 10.37 -5.83 13.80
C PHE A 376 10.18 -4.50 14.53
N LEU A 377 10.31 -4.50 15.86
CA LEU A 377 10.33 -3.27 16.64
C LEU A 377 11.78 -2.99 17.03
N LEU A 378 12.33 -1.91 16.50
CA LEU A 378 13.72 -1.52 16.67
C LEU A 378 13.80 -0.20 17.43
N ASP A 379 14.88 0.00 18.16
CA ASP A 379 15.21 1.28 18.78
C ASP A 379 15.61 2.30 17.69
N ARG A 380 15.01 3.49 17.69
CA ARG A 380 15.22 4.49 16.62
C ARG A 380 16.67 4.95 16.50
N GLU A 381 17.40 5.00 17.61
CA GLU A 381 18.75 5.59 17.66
C GLU A 381 19.82 4.56 17.32
N THR A 382 19.57 3.29 17.63
CA THR A 382 20.58 2.23 17.57
C THR A 382 20.29 1.12 16.57
N GLY A 383 19.03 0.95 16.16
CA GLY A 383 18.58 -0.18 15.33
C GLY A 383 18.52 -1.51 16.08
N GLU A 384 18.83 -1.53 17.37
CA GLU A 384 18.75 -2.74 18.18
C GLU A 384 17.29 -3.15 18.40
N PRO A 385 16.94 -4.45 18.30
CA PRO A 385 15.61 -4.92 18.59
C PRO A 385 15.14 -4.55 20.00
N LEU A 386 13.92 -3.99 20.11
CA LEU A 386 13.28 -3.68 21.40
C LEU A 386 12.85 -4.94 22.14
N TYR A 387 12.65 -6.03 21.41
CA TYR A 387 12.30 -7.36 21.88
C TYR A 387 13.18 -8.40 21.17
N PRO A 388 13.31 -9.64 21.70
CA PRO A 388 14.13 -10.65 21.06
C PRO A 388 13.76 -10.92 19.60
N VAL A 389 14.81 -11.10 18.78
CA VAL A 389 14.73 -11.61 17.42
C VAL A 389 15.58 -12.89 17.39
N GLU A 390 14.98 -13.98 16.93
CA GLU A 390 15.62 -15.29 16.88
C GLU A 390 16.18 -15.56 15.49
N GLU A 391 17.48 -15.87 15.42
CA GLU A 391 18.08 -16.47 14.22
C GLU A 391 17.67 -17.94 14.13
N ARG A 392 16.84 -18.29 13.14
CA ARG A 392 16.37 -19.67 12.94
C ARG A 392 17.01 -20.28 11.71
N PRO A 393 17.42 -21.57 11.76
CA PRO A 393 17.88 -22.28 10.58
C PRO A 393 16.81 -22.35 9.49
N VAL A 394 17.22 -22.14 8.25
CA VAL A 394 16.37 -22.21 7.06
C VAL A 394 17.01 -23.11 5.99
N PRO A 395 16.29 -23.51 4.93
CA PRO A 395 16.88 -24.27 3.85
C PRO A 395 18.04 -23.53 3.19
N THR A 396 19.10 -24.28 2.82
CA THR A 396 20.36 -23.73 2.25
C THR A 396 20.76 -24.38 0.92
N ASP A 397 20.00 -25.38 0.49
CA ASP A 397 20.14 -26.10 -0.77
C ASP A 397 19.46 -25.30 -1.89
N GLY A 398 20.22 -24.38 -2.49
CA GLY A 398 19.83 -23.62 -3.68
C GLY A 398 20.27 -24.29 -4.99
N VAL A 399 19.99 -23.62 -6.10
CA VAL A 399 20.48 -24.00 -7.43
C VAL A 399 22.01 -23.82 -7.55
N PRO A 400 22.70 -24.48 -8.50
CA PRO A 400 24.12 -24.27 -8.74
C PRO A 400 24.50 -22.79 -8.92
N GLY A 401 25.54 -22.35 -8.22
CA GLY A 401 26.01 -20.96 -8.24
C GLY A 401 25.38 -20.07 -7.16
N GLU A 402 24.33 -20.53 -6.49
CA GLU A 402 23.71 -19.82 -5.36
C GLU A 402 24.36 -20.18 -4.02
N THR A 403 24.46 -19.21 -3.11
CA THR A 403 24.91 -19.40 -1.73
C THR A 403 23.93 -18.74 -0.78
N LEU A 404 23.13 -19.53 -0.07
CA LEU A 404 22.07 -19.02 0.81
C LEU A 404 22.56 -18.80 2.25
N SER A 405 21.91 -17.87 2.97
CA SER A 405 22.15 -17.67 4.40
C SER A 405 21.71 -18.91 5.20
N PRO A 406 22.49 -19.36 6.20
CA PRO A 406 22.12 -20.50 7.04
C PRO A 406 20.97 -20.20 8.02
N THR A 407 20.76 -18.93 8.36
CA THR A 407 19.70 -18.50 9.28
C THR A 407 18.97 -17.26 8.77
N GLN A 408 17.78 -17.04 9.32
CA GLN A 408 16.98 -15.83 9.10
C GLN A 408 16.43 -15.30 10.43
N PRO A 409 16.20 -13.97 10.54
CA PRO A 409 15.66 -13.35 11.73
C PRO A 409 14.14 -13.54 11.85
N PHE A 410 13.67 -13.99 13.01
CA PHE A 410 12.24 -14.10 13.34
C PHE A 410 11.91 -13.27 14.58
N PRO A 411 10.97 -12.31 14.50
CA PRO A 411 10.56 -11.54 15.67
C PRO A 411 9.77 -12.43 16.64
N THR A 412 9.95 -12.20 17.94
CA THR A 412 9.13 -12.87 18.97
C THR A 412 7.96 -12.01 19.44
N HIS A 413 7.94 -10.73 19.08
CA HIS A 413 6.98 -9.76 19.61
C HIS A 413 6.62 -8.72 18.53
N PRO A 414 5.42 -8.79 17.94
CA PRO A 414 4.57 -9.99 17.91
C PRO A 414 5.30 -11.15 17.20
N PRO A 415 4.90 -12.41 17.48
CA PRO A 415 5.30 -13.52 16.61
C PRO A 415 4.78 -13.29 15.18
N PRO A 416 5.31 -14.01 14.16
CA PRO A 416 4.86 -13.91 12.77
C PRO A 416 3.34 -13.93 12.63
N LEU A 417 2.79 -12.93 11.93
CA LEU A 417 1.33 -12.72 11.84
C LEU A 417 0.71 -13.34 10.58
N HIS A 418 1.54 -13.70 9.60
CA HIS A 418 1.13 -14.36 8.37
C HIS A 418 1.12 -15.88 8.55
N PRO A 419 0.16 -16.62 7.99
CA PRO A 419 0.19 -18.08 7.96
C PRO A 419 1.44 -18.61 7.25
N THR A 420 2.13 -19.57 7.83
CA THR A 420 3.39 -20.10 7.27
C THR A 420 3.30 -21.57 6.86
N GLU A 421 2.14 -22.20 7.01
CA GLU A 421 1.98 -23.66 6.82
C GLU A 421 1.11 -23.98 5.60
N LEU A 422 1.64 -24.86 4.75
CA LEU A 422 0.91 -25.55 3.68
C LEU A 422 1.15 -27.04 3.84
N THR A 423 0.06 -27.80 3.88
CA THR A 423 0.10 -29.25 4.05
C THR A 423 -0.87 -29.93 3.09
N PRO A 424 -0.66 -31.20 2.74
CA PRO A 424 -1.62 -31.95 1.93
C PRO A 424 -3.04 -31.93 2.51
N GLU A 425 -3.19 -31.74 3.82
CA GLU A 425 -4.48 -31.66 4.52
C GLU A 425 -5.22 -30.34 4.27
N ASN A 426 -4.48 -29.22 4.16
CA ASN A 426 -5.07 -27.88 4.14
C ASN A 426 -5.14 -27.21 2.76
N VAL A 427 -4.60 -27.84 1.71
CA VAL A 427 -4.67 -27.31 0.34
C VAL A 427 -5.98 -27.64 -0.39
N GLY A 428 -6.36 -26.74 -1.29
CA GLY A 428 -7.55 -26.83 -2.14
C GLY A 428 -8.73 -26.03 -1.59
N PHE A 429 -9.42 -25.31 -2.48
CA PHE A 429 -10.61 -24.54 -2.13
C PHE A 429 -11.81 -25.45 -1.83
N SER A 430 -11.91 -26.59 -2.50
CA SER A 430 -12.99 -27.57 -2.38
C SER A 430 -12.48 -29.00 -2.57
N PHE A 431 -13.34 -29.99 -2.36
CA PHE A 431 -12.98 -31.39 -2.64
C PHE A 431 -12.76 -31.67 -4.13
N LEU A 432 -13.29 -30.84 -5.03
CA LEU A 432 -13.25 -31.05 -6.48
C LEU A 432 -11.90 -30.65 -7.09
N ASP A 433 -11.29 -29.60 -6.57
CA ASP A 433 -10.06 -29.01 -7.11
C ASP A 433 -8.81 -29.39 -6.31
N ARG A 434 -9.00 -29.94 -5.10
CA ARG A 434 -7.94 -30.46 -4.24
C ARG A 434 -6.95 -31.37 -4.95
N GLY A 435 -7.41 -32.28 -5.82
CA GLY A 435 -6.52 -33.18 -6.56
C GLY A 435 -5.49 -32.43 -7.40
N SER A 436 -5.90 -31.35 -8.08
CA SER A 436 -4.98 -30.51 -8.86
C SER A 436 -4.03 -29.69 -7.98
N CYS A 437 -4.50 -29.22 -6.82
CA CYS A 437 -3.63 -28.52 -5.86
C CYS A 437 -2.58 -29.44 -5.26
N LEU A 438 -2.95 -30.69 -4.95
CA LEU A 438 -2.02 -31.72 -4.44
C LEU A 438 -0.98 -32.09 -5.48
N GLU A 439 -1.35 -32.23 -6.75
CA GLU A 439 -0.39 -32.50 -7.83
C GLU A 439 0.69 -31.41 -7.92
N VAL A 440 0.30 -30.14 -7.79
CA VAL A 440 1.24 -29.02 -7.77
C VAL A 440 2.07 -29.02 -6.48
N LEU A 441 1.48 -29.34 -5.32
CA LEU A 441 2.20 -29.45 -4.06
C LEU A 441 3.26 -30.57 -4.09
N GLU A 442 2.93 -31.72 -4.67
CA GLU A 442 3.81 -32.90 -4.71
C GLU A 442 4.99 -32.72 -5.68
N ARG A 443 4.81 -31.95 -6.75
CA ARG A 443 5.87 -31.68 -7.74
C ARG A 443 6.74 -30.47 -7.40
N SER A 444 6.23 -29.55 -6.59
CA SER A 444 6.91 -28.31 -6.23
C SER A 444 7.56 -28.44 -4.86
N ARG A 445 8.59 -27.66 -4.62
CA ARG A 445 9.27 -27.63 -3.32
C ARG A 445 8.55 -26.69 -2.33
N PHE A 446 8.38 -27.12 -1.08
CA PHE A 446 7.93 -26.25 0.02
C PHE A 446 8.49 -26.72 1.37
N ASP A 447 9.52 -26.04 1.84
CA ASP A 447 10.21 -26.23 3.13
C ASP A 447 9.98 -25.04 4.08
N GLY A 448 8.89 -24.29 3.89
CA GLY A 448 8.54 -23.09 4.64
C GLY A 448 8.78 -21.79 3.89
N ILE A 449 8.64 -20.65 4.58
CA ILE A 449 8.65 -19.31 3.95
C ILE A 449 9.95 -18.96 3.23
N PHE A 450 11.06 -19.58 3.62
CA PHE A 450 12.39 -19.41 3.03
C PHE A 450 12.78 -20.59 2.13
N THR A 451 11.81 -21.20 1.44
CA THR A 451 12.10 -22.19 0.39
C THR A 451 12.74 -21.47 -0.80
N PRO A 452 14.01 -21.69 -1.14
CA PRO A 452 14.65 -20.95 -2.21
C PRO A 452 14.04 -21.32 -3.58
N PRO A 453 14.06 -20.40 -4.56
CA PRO A 453 13.69 -20.71 -5.94
C PRO A 453 14.44 -21.93 -6.50
N SER A 454 13.76 -22.75 -7.30
CA SER A 454 14.30 -24.02 -7.80
C SER A 454 13.93 -24.27 -9.26
N LEU A 455 14.58 -25.26 -9.88
CA LEU A 455 14.31 -25.66 -11.28
C LEU A 455 12.98 -26.39 -11.45
N GLU A 456 12.52 -27.09 -10.41
CA GLU A 456 11.24 -27.82 -10.39
C GLU A 456 10.05 -26.94 -9.94
N GLY A 457 10.34 -25.73 -9.47
CA GLY A 457 9.38 -24.78 -8.94
C GLY A 457 9.28 -24.88 -7.41
N SER A 458 9.33 -23.73 -6.74
CA SER A 458 9.17 -23.61 -5.29
C SER A 458 7.87 -22.88 -4.99
N ILE A 459 7.09 -23.39 -4.03
CA ILE A 459 5.96 -22.65 -3.49
C ILE A 459 6.51 -21.57 -2.57
N GLN A 460 6.13 -20.32 -2.84
CA GLN A 460 6.44 -19.17 -2.01
C GLN A 460 5.14 -18.69 -1.36
N TYR A 461 5.12 -18.69 -0.02
CA TYR A 461 3.96 -18.29 0.78
C TYR A 461 4.44 -17.64 2.08
N PRO A 462 4.30 -16.31 2.25
CA PRO A 462 3.60 -15.36 1.37
C PRO A 462 4.30 -15.13 0.03
N HIS A 463 3.52 -14.78 -1.00
CA HIS A 463 4.04 -14.42 -2.33
C HIS A 463 4.74 -13.05 -2.36
N THR A 464 5.27 -12.65 -3.52
CA THR A 464 6.10 -11.43 -3.72
C THR A 464 5.37 -10.10 -3.54
N ALA A 465 4.03 -10.06 -3.62
CA ALA A 465 3.30 -8.87 -3.18
C ALA A 465 3.15 -8.80 -1.65
N GLY A 466 3.58 -9.84 -0.94
CA GLY A 466 3.63 -9.92 0.52
C GLY A 466 2.29 -10.10 1.20
N GLY A 467 2.36 -10.37 2.51
CA GLY A 467 1.26 -10.14 3.44
C GLY A 467 1.02 -8.64 3.59
N MET A 468 2.00 -7.94 4.15
CA MET A 468 2.00 -6.47 4.34
C MET A 468 2.89 -5.83 3.27
N ASN A 469 2.40 -4.77 2.62
CA ASN A 469 3.10 -4.11 1.52
C ASN A 469 3.01 -2.58 1.68
N TRP A 470 3.22 -1.81 0.62
CA TRP A 470 3.32 -0.35 0.60
C TRP A 470 2.17 0.43 1.25
N GLY A 471 1.01 -0.20 1.48
CA GLY A 471 -0.08 0.40 2.24
C GLY A 471 0.26 0.77 3.69
N GLY A 472 1.35 0.21 4.24
CA GLY A 472 1.79 0.44 5.61
C GLY A 472 0.90 -0.26 6.64
N VAL A 473 1.14 0.05 7.91
CA VAL A 473 0.29 -0.34 9.03
C VAL A 473 -0.14 0.89 9.83
N ALA A 474 -1.18 0.75 10.65
CA ALA A 474 -1.65 1.86 11.48
C ALA A 474 -1.42 1.58 12.96
N ILE A 475 -0.98 2.60 13.71
CA ILE A 475 -0.73 2.50 15.15
C ILE A 475 -1.62 3.50 15.86
N ASP A 476 -2.43 3.01 16.81
CA ASP A 476 -3.03 3.86 17.83
C ASP A 476 -1.98 4.10 18.94
N PRO A 477 -1.43 5.32 19.06
CA PRO A 477 -0.40 5.60 20.05
C PRO A 477 -0.94 5.70 21.48
N VAL A 478 -2.25 5.86 21.66
CA VAL A 478 -2.90 5.96 22.97
C VAL A 478 -3.07 4.56 23.56
N ASP A 479 -3.70 3.68 22.79
CA ASP A 479 -3.99 2.32 23.23
C ASP A 479 -2.85 1.33 22.95
N ALA A 480 -1.79 1.75 22.28
CA ALA A 480 -0.68 0.91 21.81
C ALA A 480 -1.16 -0.27 20.97
N THR A 481 -2.15 -0.05 20.12
CA THR A 481 -2.69 -1.09 19.24
C THR A 481 -2.22 -0.85 17.82
N LEU A 482 -1.65 -1.88 17.22
CA LEU A 482 -1.30 -1.95 15.81
C LEU A 482 -2.46 -2.57 15.03
N PHE A 483 -2.80 -2.00 13.88
CA PHE A 483 -3.76 -2.55 12.92
C PHE A 483 -3.03 -2.84 11.61
N THR A 484 -3.23 -4.05 11.08
CA THR A 484 -2.57 -4.48 9.86
C THR A 484 -3.44 -5.42 9.03
N ASN A 485 -3.59 -5.11 7.75
CA ASN A 485 -4.16 -6.01 6.77
C ASN A 485 -3.08 -6.87 6.10
N GLN A 486 -3.47 -8.07 5.69
CA GLN A 486 -2.57 -9.02 5.05
C GLN A 486 -3.22 -9.71 3.86
N THR A 487 -2.48 -9.87 2.77
CA THR A 487 -2.82 -10.78 1.67
C THR A 487 -2.25 -12.17 1.95
N HIS A 488 -3.04 -13.22 1.72
CA HIS A 488 -2.68 -14.61 1.94
C HIS A 488 -2.79 -15.39 0.63
N ILE A 489 -1.90 -15.09 -0.31
CA ILE A 489 -1.79 -15.81 -1.59
C ILE A 489 -0.42 -16.46 -1.70
N ALA A 490 -0.40 -17.69 -2.18
CA ALA A 490 0.81 -18.40 -2.53
C ALA A 490 1.09 -18.33 -4.04
N MET A 491 2.36 -18.44 -4.41
CA MET A 491 2.80 -18.50 -5.80
C MET A 491 3.82 -19.61 -6.00
N ILE A 492 4.06 -19.97 -7.26
CA ILE A 492 5.14 -20.84 -7.70
C ILE A 492 6.24 -19.96 -8.31
N VAL A 493 7.47 -20.16 -7.85
CA VAL A 493 8.68 -19.52 -8.39
C VAL A 493 9.59 -20.59 -8.98
N GLU A 494 9.77 -20.52 -10.29
CA GLU A 494 10.54 -21.48 -11.09
C GLU A 494 11.74 -20.76 -11.73
N LEU A 495 12.94 -21.26 -11.46
CA LEU A 495 14.14 -20.83 -12.17
C LEU A 495 14.26 -21.61 -13.47
N VAL A 496 14.29 -20.90 -14.59
CA VAL A 496 14.40 -21.47 -15.92
C VAL A 496 15.84 -21.36 -16.39
N PRO A 497 16.55 -22.46 -16.72
CA PRO A 497 17.91 -22.39 -17.26
C PRO A 497 17.99 -21.42 -18.46
N ARG A 498 19.08 -20.63 -18.55
CA ARG A 498 19.23 -19.57 -19.56
C ARG A 498 18.93 -20.05 -20.99
N GLU A 499 19.46 -21.21 -21.37
CA GLU A 499 19.26 -21.77 -22.71
C GLU A 499 17.79 -22.10 -23.00
N GLU A 500 17.02 -22.47 -21.98
CA GLU A 500 15.59 -22.73 -22.12
C GLU A 500 14.78 -21.43 -22.12
N TYR A 501 15.16 -20.47 -21.27
CA TYR A 501 14.53 -19.16 -21.21
C TYR A 501 14.60 -18.45 -22.58
N GLU A 502 15.75 -18.49 -23.24
CA GLU A 502 15.95 -17.86 -24.57
C GLU A 502 15.09 -18.47 -25.68
N LYS A 503 14.55 -19.67 -25.47
CA LYS A 503 13.63 -20.34 -26.40
C LYS A 503 12.17 -19.93 -26.17
N ILE A 504 11.84 -19.24 -25.07
CA ILE A 504 10.48 -18.79 -24.76
C ILE A 504 10.16 -17.56 -25.64
N PRO A 505 9.14 -17.62 -26.51
CA PRO A 505 8.75 -16.47 -27.30
C PRO A 505 8.31 -15.28 -26.43
N PRO A 506 8.63 -14.02 -26.80
CA PRO A 506 8.10 -12.84 -26.11
C PRO A 506 6.56 -12.87 -26.07
N GLY A 507 5.97 -12.46 -24.93
CA GLY A 507 4.52 -12.42 -24.75
C GLY A 507 3.85 -13.77 -24.46
N THR A 508 4.63 -14.86 -24.28
CA THR A 508 4.08 -16.17 -23.91
C THR A 508 3.45 -16.17 -22.51
N VAL A 509 4.00 -15.37 -21.59
CA VAL A 509 3.50 -15.21 -20.23
C VAL A 509 2.87 -13.82 -20.13
N ALA A 510 1.66 -13.77 -19.58
CA ALA A 510 0.91 -12.55 -19.38
C ALA A 510 0.61 -12.37 -17.89
N TYR A 511 0.65 -11.12 -17.44
CA TYR A 511 0.29 -10.73 -16.09
C TYR A 511 -1.12 -11.28 -15.74
N PRO A 512 -1.34 -11.84 -14.52
CA PRO A 512 -0.50 -11.76 -13.32
C PRO A 512 0.66 -12.77 -13.24
N ASP A 513 0.79 -13.69 -14.19
CA ASP A 513 2.00 -14.52 -14.27
C ASP A 513 3.15 -13.66 -14.81
N GLU A 514 4.35 -13.87 -14.28
CA GLU A 514 5.52 -13.04 -14.56
C GLU A 514 6.64 -13.89 -15.17
N LEU A 515 7.37 -13.31 -16.13
CA LEU A 515 8.53 -13.91 -16.75
C LEU A 515 9.63 -12.86 -16.86
N TYR A 516 10.68 -13.01 -16.07
CA TYR A 516 11.78 -12.06 -16.02
C TYR A 516 13.10 -12.69 -16.49
N PRO A 517 13.89 -11.94 -17.28
CA PRO A 517 15.08 -12.49 -17.89
C PRO A 517 16.25 -12.64 -16.92
N MET A 518 16.36 -11.84 -15.86
CA MET A 518 17.53 -11.81 -14.97
C MET A 518 18.87 -11.85 -15.73
N LYS A 519 19.04 -11.01 -16.76
CA LYS A 519 20.23 -11.05 -17.63
C LYS A 519 21.53 -10.94 -16.83
N GLY A 520 22.52 -11.72 -17.24
CA GLY A 520 23.80 -11.84 -16.53
C GLY A 520 23.85 -13.02 -15.55
N THR A 521 22.72 -13.67 -15.24
CA THR A 521 22.70 -14.90 -14.44
C THR A 521 22.49 -16.15 -15.33
N PRO A 522 22.78 -17.36 -14.80
CA PRO A 522 22.52 -18.62 -15.49
C PRO A 522 21.03 -18.96 -15.67
N TYR A 523 20.11 -18.14 -15.14
CA TYR A 523 18.68 -18.43 -15.06
C TYR A 523 17.82 -17.24 -15.49
N GLY A 524 16.65 -17.49 -16.05
CA GLY A 524 15.51 -16.57 -15.94
C GLY A 524 14.58 -17.04 -14.82
N VAL A 525 13.56 -16.25 -14.49
CA VAL A 525 12.56 -16.65 -13.49
C VAL A 525 11.16 -16.56 -14.08
N LYS A 526 10.37 -17.59 -13.80
CA LYS A 526 8.93 -17.63 -14.06
C LYS A 526 8.20 -17.69 -12.73
N ARG A 527 7.18 -16.86 -12.61
CA ARG A 527 6.35 -16.72 -11.42
C ARG A 527 4.89 -16.87 -11.80
N SER A 528 4.16 -17.70 -11.09
CA SER A 528 2.74 -17.91 -11.38
C SER A 528 1.95 -18.16 -10.11
N GLY A 529 0.66 -17.81 -10.09
CA GLY A 529 -0.18 -18.09 -8.93
C GLY A 529 -0.22 -19.59 -8.59
N TYR A 530 -0.23 -19.94 -7.29
CA TYR A 530 -0.48 -21.31 -6.87
C TYR A 530 -1.99 -21.58 -6.92
N LEU A 531 -2.49 -21.81 -8.13
CA LEU A 531 -3.91 -21.95 -8.44
C LEU A 531 -4.27 -23.38 -8.86
N SER A 532 -5.52 -23.76 -8.60
CA SER A 532 -6.10 -25.02 -9.05
C SER A 532 -6.40 -24.98 -10.54
N SER A 533 -6.74 -26.13 -11.14
CA SER A 533 -7.17 -26.18 -12.55
C SER A 533 -8.42 -25.35 -12.86
N ALA A 534 -9.18 -24.98 -11.83
CA ALA A 534 -10.33 -24.08 -11.91
C ALA A 534 -9.98 -22.59 -11.68
N GLY A 535 -8.70 -22.28 -11.41
CA GLY A 535 -8.22 -20.92 -11.16
C GLY A 535 -8.40 -20.41 -9.73
N ALA A 536 -8.83 -21.26 -8.79
CA ALA A 536 -8.95 -20.89 -7.37
C ALA A 536 -7.60 -21.01 -6.64
N PRO A 537 -7.26 -20.14 -5.68
CA PRO A 537 -6.03 -20.30 -4.92
C PRO A 537 -6.00 -21.62 -4.14
N CYS A 538 -4.89 -22.33 -4.24
CA CYS A 538 -4.71 -23.64 -3.60
C CYS A 538 -4.34 -23.55 -2.11
N ASN A 539 -3.78 -22.43 -1.65
CA ASN A 539 -3.55 -22.22 -0.22
C ASN A 539 -4.89 -22.05 0.54
N PRO A 540 -4.94 -22.38 1.84
CA PRO A 540 -6.16 -22.24 2.63
C PRO A 540 -6.60 -20.77 2.78
N ALA A 541 -7.91 -20.57 2.84
CA ALA A 541 -8.55 -19.32 3.22
C ALA A 541 -8.33 -18.99 4.71
N PRO A 542 -8.44 -17.72 5.13
CA PRO A 542 -8.82 -16.56 4.32
C PRO A 542 -7.69 -16.06 3.43
N TYR A 543 -8.02 -15.53 2.25
CA TYR A 543 -7.10 -14.92 1.29
C TYR A 543 -6.74 -13.46 1.63
N GLY A 544 -7.46 -12.87 2.59
CA GLY A 544 -7.18 -11.58 3.16
C GLY A 544 -7.61 -11.54 4.63
N SER A 545 -6.82 -10.91 5.48
CA SER A 545 -7.20 -10.68 6.88
C SER A 545 -6.89 -9.28 7.36
N LEU A 546 -7.57 -8.86 8.42
CA LEU A 546 -7.26 -7.67 9.21
C LEU A 546 -7.04 -8.11 10.66
N GLN A 547 -5.99 -7.61 11.29
CA GLN A 547 -5.61 -7.98 12.65
C GLN A 547 -5.34 -6.72 13.48
N ALA A 548 -5.75 -6.77 14.75
CA ALA A 548 -5.30 -5.85 15.78
C ALA A 548 -4.33 -6.55 16.72
N VAL A 549 -3.22 -5.90 17.05
CA VAL A 549 -2.15 -6.42 17.90
C VAL A 549 -1.86 -5.42 19.01
N ASP A 550 -1.90 -5.88 20.26
CA ASP A 550 -1.44 -5.09 21.40
C ASP A 550 0.09 -5.06 21.41
N LEU A 551 0.68 -3.90 21.15
CA LEU A 551 2.13 -3.72 21.07
C LEU A 551 2.83 -3.88 22.43
N ARG A 552 2.12 -3.76 23.56
CA ARG A 552 2.71 -3.99 24.89
C ARG A 552 2.92 -5.47 25.15
N THR A 553 1.96 -6.31 24.73
CA THR A 553 1.96 -7.75 24.99
C THR A 553 2.39 -8.61 23.80
N GLY A 554 2.40 -8.04 22.58
CA GLY A 554 2.72 -8.74 21.34
C GLY A 554 1.61 -9.70 20.89
N LYS A 555 0.42 -9.63 21.51
CA LYS A 555 -0.69 -10.55 21.26
C LYS A 555 -1.69 -9.95 20.29
N VAL A 556 -2.20 -10.79 19.39
CA VAL A 556 -3.34 -10.47 18.55
C VAL A 556 -4.57 -10.30 19.45
N LYS A 557 -5.16 -9.09 19.46
CA LYS A 557 -6.43 -8.77 20.15
C LYS A 557 -7.59 -9.47 19.44
N TRP A 558 -7.64 -9.32 18.12
CA TRP A 558 -8.61 -9.95 17.24
C TRP A 558 -8.06 -10.09 15.82
N LYS A 559 -8.64 -11.02 15.06
CA LYS A 559 -8.36 -11.27 13.65
C LYS A 559 -9.67 -11.53 12.93
N VAL A 560 -9.90 -10.82 11.82
CA VAL A 560 -11.09 -10.98 10.97
C VAL A 560 -10.69 -11.23 9.52
N THR A 561 -11.57 -11.87 8.76
CA THR A 561 -11.45 -12.00 7.31
C THR A 561 -11.69 -10.66 6.65
N LEU A 562 -10.81 -10.25 5.73
CA LEU A 562 -10.94 -9.00 4.99
C LEU A 562 -11.30 -9.28 3.53
N GLY A 563 -12.39 -8.66 3.08
CA GLY A 563 -12.90 -8.76 1.73
C GLY A 563 -13.76 -10.00 1.46
N THR A 564 -14.30 -10.07 0.25
CA THR A 564 -15.11 -11.18 -0.25
C THR A 564 -14.72 -11.53 -1.69
N THR A 565 -15.32 -12.59 -2.23
CA THR A 565 -15.16 -12.98 -3.65
C THR A 565 -16.11 -12.25 -4.59
N LYS A 566 -16.88 -11.27 -4.09
CA LYS A 566 -17.76 -10.42 -4.91
C LYS A 566 -16.92 -9.76 -6.02
N HIS A 567 -17.46 -9.75 -7.24
CA HIS A 567 -16.80 -9.28 -8.49
C HIS A 567 -15.65 -10.12 -9.04
N ASN A 568 -15.16 -11.13 -8.32
CA ASN A 568 -13.96 -11.90 -8.71
C ASN A 568 -14.24 -13.39 -8.95
N ALA A 569 -15.26 -13.96 -8.29
CA ALA A 569 -15.67 -15.33 -8.55
C ALA A 569 -16.58 -15.44 -9.80
N PRO A 570 -16.45 -16.51 -10.61
CA PRO A 570 -17.29 -16.73 -11.79
C PRO A 570 -18.76 -17.03 -11.46
N TRP A 571 -19.07 -17.32 -10.18
CA TRP A 571 -20.41 -17.53 -9.65
C TRP A 571 -20.54 -16.86 -8.29
N PRO A 572 -21.75 -16.55 -7.79
CA PRO A 572 -21.95 -15.78 -6.56
C PRO A 572 -21.71 -16.63 -5.30
N LEU A 573 -20.50 -17.20 -5.18
CA LEU A 573 -20.04 -17.99 -4.03
C LEU A 573 -20.09 -17.19 -2.74
N TYR A 574 -19.92 -15.87 -2.83
CA TYR A 574 -20.07 -14.92 -1.71
C TYR A 574 -21.46 -14.91 -1.07
N LEU A 575 -22.49 -15.46 -1.72
CA LEU A 575 -23.84 -15.60 -1.15
C LEU A 575 -24.05 -16.93 -0.38
N ILE A 576 -23.08 -17.85 -0.43
CA ILE A 576 -23.22 -19.18 0.16
C ILE A 576 -22.50 -19.19 1.52
N PRO A 577 -23.22 -19.37 2.64
CA PRO A 577 -22.61 -19.43 3.97
C PRO A 577 -21.48 -20.47 4.04
N GLY A 578 -20.32 -20.07 4.57
CA GLY A 578 -19.13 -20.91 4.68
C GLY A 578 -18.25 -21.00 3.41
N LEU A 579 -18.75 -20.60 2.24
CA LEU A 579 -17.96 -20.44 1.00
C LEU A 579 -17.70 -18.96 0.65
N GLY A 580 -18.48 -18.04 1.22
CA GLY A 580 -18.31 -16.59 1.01
C GLY A 580 -17.29 -15.92 1.92
N ASP A 581 -17.02 -16.49 3.10
CA ASP A 581 -16.18 -15.91 4.16
C ASP A 581 -14.68 -16.21 3.95
N VAL A 582 -14.24 -16.22 2.69
CA VAL A 582 -12.88 -16.63 2.30
C VAL A 582 -11.94 -15.46 2.10
N GLY A 583 -12.41 -14.22 2.22
CA GLY A 583 -11.58 -13.03 2.02
C GLY A 583 -11.28 -12.75 0.56
N SER A 584 -10.47 -11.72 0.33
CA SER A 584 -9.78 -11.51 -0.94
C SER A 584 -8.39 -10.90 -0.73
N PRO A 585 -7.49 -11.06 -1.71
CA PRO A 585 -6.30 -10.24 -1.79
C PRO A 585 -6.62 -8.76 -1.54
N ASN A 586 -5.70 -8.07 -0.88
CA ASN A 586 -5.88 -6.67 -0.50
C ASN A 586 -4.57 -5.90 -0.70
N PHE A 587 -4.70 -4.69 -1.24
CA PHE A 587 -3.59 -3.78 -1.53
C PHE A 587 -3.93 -2.40 -0.97
N GLY A 588 -2.94 -1.73 -0.39
CA GLY A 588 -3.14 -0.52 0.40
C GLY A 588 -3.27 -0.82 1.89
N GLY A 589 -3.48 0.22 2.68
CA GLY A 589 -3.61 0.16 4.12
C GLY A 589 -4.89 0.84 4.61
N GLY A 590 -4.97 1.06 5.91
CA GLY A 590 -6.07 1.78 6.55
C GLY A 590 -5.60 2.96 7.40
N VAL A 591 -6.57 3.60 8.05
CA VAL A 591 -6.34 4.68 9.02
C VAL A 591 -7.13 4.39 10.29
N VAL A 592 -6.48 4.54 11.44
CA VAL A 592 -7.16 4.50 12.74
C VAL A 592 -7.50 5.92 13.21
N THR A 593 -8.63 6.08 13.89
CA THR A 593 -9.07 7.37 14.44
C THR A 593 -9.37 7.25 15.93
N ALA A 594 -9.17 8.35 16.67
CA ALA A 594 -9.53 8.45 18.09
C ALA A 594 -11.05 8.29 18.35
N GLY A 595 -11.89 8.29 17.31
CA GLY A 595 -13.29 7.91 17.37
C GLY A 595 -13.53 6.40 17.58
N GLY A 596 -12.48 5.60 17.69
CA GLY A 596 -12.58 4.14 17.88
C GLY A 596 -12.85 3.39 16.58
N LEU A 597 -12.40 3.93 15.45
CA LEU A 597 -12.67 3.37 14.12
C LEU A 597 -11.38 3.14 13.32
N TYR A 598 -11.33 2.04 12.59
CA TYR A 598 -10.34 1.75 11.56
C TYR A 598 -10.99 1.71 10.18
N PHE A 599 -10.62 2.64 9.29
CA PHE A 599 -11.16 2.72 7.92
C PHE A 599 -10.22 2.07 6.91
N ILE A 600 -10.77 1.27 5.98
CA ILE A 600 -9.99 0.58 4.94
C ILE A 600 -10.84 0.23 3.71
N GLY A 601 -10.25 0.34 2.51
CA GLY A 601 -10.88 -0.03 1.23
C GLY A 601 -10.16 -1.11 0.40
N ALA A 602 -9.02 -1.60 0.91
CA ALA A 602 -7.98 -2.35 0.21
C ALA A 602 -8.40 -3.62 -0.57
N SER A 603 -9.56 -4.22 -0.25
CA SER A 603 -9.98 -5.52 -0.76
C SER A 603 -10.60 -5.47 -2.17
N MET A 604 -10.46 -6.57 -2.93
CA MET A 604 -10.92 -6.64 -4.33
C MET A 604 -12.44 -6.59 -4.53
N ASP A 605 -13.23 -6.63 -3.46
CA ASP A 605 -14.69 -6.53 -3.51
C ASP A 605 -15.23 -5.09 -3.57
N ARG A 606 -14.33 -4.10 -3.66
CA ARG A 606 -14.64 -2.66 -3.80
C ARG A 606 -15.39 -2.08 -2.61
N ALA A 607 -15.32 -2.70 -1.44
CA ALA A 607 -15.98 -2.18 -0.25
C ALA A 607 -15.06 -1.27 0.56
N PHE A 608 -15.58 -0.12 0.98
CA PHE A 608 -14.96 0.77 1.95
C PHE A 608 -15.64 0.58 3.30
N ARG A 609 -14.84 0.29 4.33
CA ARG A 609 -15.35 -0.19 5.62
C ARG A 609 -14.82 0.64 6.77
N ALA A 610 -15.62 0.74 7.82
CA ALA A 610 -15.20 1.18 9.15
C ALA A 610 -15.35 0.01 10.13
N PHE A 611 -14.23 -0.38 10.74
CA PHE A 611 -14.19 -1.41 11.77
C PHE A 611 -14.13 -0.76 13.15
N ASP A 612 -14.80 -1.36 14.13
CA ASP A 612 -14.60 -1.08 15.54
C ASP A 612 -13.18 -1.54 15.96
N VAL A 613 -12.41 -0.65 16.57
CA VAL A 613 -11.00 -0.93 16.94
C VAL A 613 -10.86 -1.97 18.05
N GLU A 614 -11.88 -2.13 18.89
CA GLU A 614 -11.84 -3.04 20.04
C GLU A 614 -12.25 -4.47 19.69
N SER A 615 -13.25 -4.63 18.83
CA SER A 615 -13.85 -5.93 18.48
C SER A 615 -13.51 -6.44 17.08
N GLY A 616 -13.15 -5.54 16.15
CA GLY A 616 -13.00 -5.88 14.74
C GLY A 616 -14.34 -6.07 14.00
N GLU A 617 -15.47 -5.66 14.60
CA GLU A 617 -16.76 -5.68 13.93
C GLU A 617 -16.87 -4.57 12.87
N ILE A 618 -17.49 -4.87 11.73
CA ILE A 618 -17.81 -3.86 10.72
C ILE A 618 -19.00 -3.04 11.22
N LEU A 619 -18.79 -1.75 11.44
CA LEU A 619 -19.84 -0.82 11.88
C LEU A 619 -20.46 -0.03 10.72
N TRP A 620 -19.71 0.12 9.62
CA TRP A 620 -20.19 0.77 8.41
C TRP A 620 -19.48 0.19 7.19
N GLU A 621 -20.21 0.03 6.09
CA GLU A 621 -19.68 -0.44 4.81
C GLU A 621 -20.43 0.26 3.67
N THR A 622 -19.70 0.64 2.62
CA THR A 622 -20.27 1.08 1.34
C THR A 622 -19.53 0.47 0.16
N GLU A 623 -20.21 0.30 -0.96
CA GLU A 623 -19.61 -0.18 -2.20
C GLU A 623 -19.11 1.01 -3.04
N LEU A 624 -17.83 0.96 -3.40
CA LEU A 624 -17.16 1.91 -4.26
C LEU A 624 -17.27 1.50 -5.74
N PRO A 625 -17.16 2.45 -6.68
CA PRO A 625 -17.15 2.11 -8.12
C PRO A 625 -15.95 1.24 -8.52
N TYR A 626 -14.81 1.40 -7.84
CA TYR A 626 -13.54 0.74 -8.12
C TYR A 626 -12.90 0.23 -6.83
N GLN A 627 -11.91 -0.67 -6.94
CA GLN A 627 -11.11 -1.07 -5.79
C GLN A 627 -10.30 0.14 -5.29
N ALA A 628 -10.34 0.39 -3.97
CA ALA A 628 -9.54 1.40 -3.31
C ALA A 628 -8.22 0.78 -2.86
N ASN A 629 -7.17 0.97 -3.66
CA ASN A 629 -5.86 0.35 -3.42
C ASN A 629 -4.95 1.19 -2.54
N ALA A 630 -5.35 2.39 -2.11
CA ALA A 630 -4.54 3.30 -1.31
C ALA A 630 -5.10 3.47 0.11
N SER A 631 -4.26 3.96 1.02
CA SER A 631 -4.68 4.23 2.40
C SER A 631 -5.61 5.46 2.43
N PRO A 632 -6.75 5.38 3.14
CA PRO A 632 -7.62 6.54 3.36
C PRO A 632 -6.98 7.54 4.32
N LEU A 633 -7.56 8.73 4.41
CA LEU A 633 -7.16 9.79 5.34
C LEU A 633 -8.37 10.38 6.06
N SER A 634 -8.15 11.10 7.16
CA SER A 634 -9.22 11.87 7.82
C SER A 634 -8.75 13.24 8.27
N TYR A 635 -9.56 14.27 8.02
CA TYR A 635 -9.29 15.64 8.45
C TYR A 635 -10.57 16.36 8.91
N ARG A 636 -10.35 17.44 9.65
CA ARG A 636 -11.32 18.46 10.03
C ARG A 636 -10.56 19.76 10.19
N LEU A 637 -10.87 20.77 9.38
CA LEU A 637 -10.01 21.96 9.24
C LEU A 637 -10.34 23.10 10.20
N ARG A 638 -11.56 23.12 10.77
CA ARG A 638 -12.01 24.17 11.68
C ARG A 638 -12.93 23.60 12.78
N PRO A 639 -13.05 24.25 13.94
CA PRO A 639 -13.93 23.80 15.02
C PRO A 639 -15.41 23.71 14.62
N ASP A 640 -15.87 24.52 13.68
CA ASP A 640 -17.25 24.54 13.16
C ASP A 640 -17.41 23.77 11.83
N ALA A 641 -16.40 22.99 11.44
CA ALA A 641 -16.44 22.17 10.23
C ALA A 641 -16.72 20.69 10.53
N ARG A 642 -17.23 19.99 9.51
CA ARG A 642 -17.37 18.54 9.50
C ARG A 642 -16.01 17.86 9.40
N GLN A 643 -15.90 16.67 9.99
CA GLN A 643 -14.84 15.71 9.75
C GLN A 643 -15.15 14.96 8.45
N TYR A 644 -14.12 14.79 7.63
CA TYR A 644 -14.17 14.04 6.39
C TYR A 644 -13.26 12.81 6.50
N VAL A 645 -13.65 11.72 5.85
CA VAL A 645 -12.81 10.56 5.57
C VAL A 645 -12.74 10.41 4.07
N VAL A 646 -11.53 10.39 3.51
CA VAL A 646 -11.30 10.41 2.05
C VAL A 646 -10.56 9.16 1.61
N VAL A 647 -10.96 8.59 0.48
CA VAL A 647 -10.36 7.39 -0.11
C VAL A 647 -10.17 7.55 -1.61
N ALA A 648 -9.06 7.02 -2.14
CA ALA A 648 -8.79 6.94 -3.56
C ALA A 648 -9.20 5.56 -4.11
N ALA A 649 -10.10 5.56 -5.09
CA ALA A 649 -10.67 4.38 -5.71
C ALA A 649 -10.42 4.39 -7.22
N GLY A 650 -9.43 3.62 -7.68
CA GLY A 650 -9.07 3.60 -9.10
C GLY A 650 -8.55 2.28 -9.65
N GLY A 651 -8.61 1.20 -8.86
CA GLY A 651 -8.17 -0.10 -9.33
C GLY A 651 -6.65 -0.22 -9.51
N ASN A 652 -6.26 -1.37 -10.04
CA ASN A 652 -4.90 -1.84 -10.27
C ASN A 652 -4.92 -2.89 -11.40
N ALA A 653 -3.77 -3.48 -11.70
CA ALA A 653 -3.63 -4.38 -12.84
C ALA A 653 -4.49 -5.66 -12.83
N ILE A 654 -5.06 -6.05 -11.69
CA ILE A 654 -5.97 -7.21 -11.58
C ILE A 654 -7.43 -6.82 -11.28
N SER A 655 -7.79 -5.53 -11.37
CA SER A 655 -9.13 -5.04 -11.01
C SER A 655 -9.67 -4.03 -12.03
N THR A 656 -10.92 -3.60 -11.86
CA THR A 656 -11.51 -2.56 -12.73
C THR A 656 -10.86 -1.22 -12.47
N GLN A 657 -10.41 -0.59 -13.56
CA GLN A 657 -9.71 0.69 -13.56
C GLN A 657 -10.66 1.89 -13.45
N GLY A 658 -10.22 2.90 -12.71
CA GLY A 658 -10.87 4.19 -12.55
C GLY A 658 -9.94 5.19 -11.88
N ASP A 659 -10.50 6.28 -11.36
CA ASP A 659 -9.70 7.40 -10.87
C ASP A 659 -10.41 8.33 -9.88
N ALA A 660 -11.32 7.79 -9.08
CA ALA A 660 -12.16 8.56 -8.17
C ALA A 660 -11.45 8.87 -6.83
N ILE A 661 -11.46 10.12 -6.40
CA ILE A 661 -11.23 10.54 -5.01
C ILE A 661 -12.59 10.80 -4.38
N MET A 662 -12.93 10.10 -3.30
CA MET A 662 -14.25 10.13 -2.70
C MET A 662 -14.15 10.51 -1.22
N ALA A 663 -14.97 11.47 -0.78
CA ALA A 663 -15.04 11.89 0.61
C ALA A 663 -16.38 11.57 1.25
N PHE A 664 -16.31 11.08 2.49
CA PHE A 664 -17.46 10.75 3.31
C PHE A 664 -17.47 11.64 4.55
N ALA A 665 -18.65 12.08 4.95
CA ALA A 665 -18.86 12.88 6.15
C ALA A 665 -20.22 12.54 6.77
N LEU A 666 -20.42 12.94 8.01
CA LEU A 666 -21.76 12.95 8.59
C LEU A 666 -22.63 14.03 7.89
N PRO A 667 -23.96 13.82 7.79
CA PRO A 667 -24.88 14.80 7.22
C PRO A 667 -24.90 16.11 8.02
N GLU A 668 -25.29 17.20 7.34
CA GLU A 668 -25.44 18.54 7.93
C GLU A 668 -26.68 18.69 8.82
#